data_AF-A0A8S1IKP9-F1
#
_entry.id   AF-A0A8S1IKP9-F1
#
_cell.length_a   1.000
_cell.length_b   1.000
_cell.length_c   1.000
_cell.angle_alpha   90.00
_cell.angle_beta   90.00
_cell.angle_gamma   90.00
#
_symmetry.space_group_name_H-M   'P 1'
#
loop_
_entity.id
_entity.type
_entity.pdbx_description
1 polymer ?
#
loop_
_entity_poly.entity_id
_entity_poly.type
_entity_poly.pdbx_seq_one_letter_code
_entity_poly.pdbx_strand_id
1 'polypeptide(L)'
;MAGDDRPTSQLPRPRNCRLDAMSPSRRPTRYVVGARATMASRFRAASALLVVWTACAAIIVEFEGLALGDASGDSRQLKQNIPQGLILGEDAPCGRFSNMVSLRNAENVHRCGGTLVASKWVLTAAHCVDPNNQKSLGTTPIVVVGGCKLDDVENENGKVESSRPKKTFIHKGWTGNLSDGNDIALLKLQKKTKHEFVGLPTATHSLSRGEALLALGWGEGGDGSGDLQMAESIEVIDINECRSKEFWGDSVKDTMFCAYSFQGEDVCQGDSGGPLIEPFTRDGVLEAGKPSLDIIVGITSFGDSGCGDSQLPNVFTKVSSFRDWIDFVMEEEPPELISTPGPAAQASPPEDPTSMRPDVPSPLPDDPPLVSGPPPMPALPPTEEMAPPTPAPIPPAPERAGTSPSEDVQELNEDLMFVAAKPESDSTESEVEDLISSGADPNACCTAIGKFEGCTALVLTTRSNNTAAAKALVAAGADVDLPCGLESSPLHWAAMENAIGVSQVLVDADAELDPRDADRDTPLHETSWSNHIGVAEVLVKAGANLEARRRGGDTPLLLTARRDSPHVAEVLAEGGADTEARTTAGNFTALMIAAGEGYLEVVKVLVAHGADVSARNEEGETAGDLICIENIRCKADVVSELEVILL
;
A
#
# COMPACT_ATOMS: atom_id res chain seq x y z
N MET A 1 -39.41 61.11 46.09
CA MET A 1 -37.96 61.20 45.80
C MET A 1 -37.68 60.06 44.83
N ALA A 2 -37.90 60.17 43.51
CA ALA A 2 -37.79 61.28 42.54
C ALA A 2 -36.32 61.70 42.28
N GLY A 3 -35.86 61.96 41.03
CA GLY A 3 -36.50 61.83 39.69
C GLY A 3 -36.06 60.57 38.92
N ASP A 4 -36.57 60.21 37.73
CA ASP A 4 -37.01 60.98 36.53
C ASP A 4 -35.82 61.56 35.71
N ASP A 5 -35.77 61.52 34.37
CA ASP A 5 -36.79 61.18 33.35
C ASP A 5 -36.20 60.61 32.01
N ARG A 6 -37.05 60.38 31.00
CA ARG A 6 -36.81 59.83 29.63
C ARG A 6 -36.89 60.98 28.55
N PRO A 7 -37.05 60.80 27.19
CA PRO A 7 -36.86 59.69 26.24
C PRO A 7 -36.19 60.06 24.85
N THR A 8 -36.21 59.13 23.86
CA THR A 8 -36.20 59.33 22.36
C THR A 8 -34.92 59.86 21.66
N SER A 9 -34.63 59.64 20.34
CA SER A 9 -35.24 58.81 19.26
C SER A 9 -34.31 58.59 18.02
N GLN A 10 -34.59 57.50 17.26
CA GLN A 10 -34.35 57.28 15.79
C GLN A 10 -32.93 57.05 15.19
N LEU A 11 -32.95 56.27 14.10
CA LEU A 11 -31.89 55.91 13.11
C LEU A 11 -31.93 56.90 11.88
N PRO A 12 -31.20 56.75 10.73
CA PRO A 12 -30.13 55.80 10.33
C PRO A 12 -28.89 56.38 9.56
N ARG A 13 -27.74 55.68 9.60
CA ARG A 13 -26.73 55.57 8.49
C ARG A 13 -26.06 56.90 7.98
N PRO A 14 -25.20 56.91 6.94
CA PRO A 14 -24.01 56.06 6.66
C PRO A 14 -22.74 56.89 6.25
N ARG A 15 -21.70 56.18 5.78
CA ARG A 15 -20.71 56.55 4.73
C ARG A 15 -19.44 57.36 5.06
N ASN A 16 -18.35 56.87 4.45
CA ASN A 16 -17.27 57.58 3.75
C ASN A 16 -16.06 58.19 4.50
N CYS A 17 -14.91 57.56 4.25
CA CYS A 17 -13.72 58.15 3.61
C CYS A 17 -12.75 59.09 4.37
N ARG A 18 -11.51 58.57 4.49
CA ARG A 18 -10.24 59.19 3.99
C ARG A 18 -9.52 60.17 4.94
N LEU A 19 -8.23 60.38 4.60
CA LEU A 19 -7.26 61.36 5.12
C LEU A 19 -6.56 60.91 6.42
N ASP A 20 -5.27 61.22 6.65
CA ASP A 20 -4.30 61.91 5.76
C ASP A 20 -2.84 61.45 5.96
N ALA A 21 -1.94 61.92 5.09
CA ALA A 21 -0.52 61.57 5.07
C ALA A 21 0.39 62.58 5.81
N MET A 22 1.63 62.16 6.12
CA MET A 22 2.73 63.06 6.53
C MET A 22 4.00 62.85 5.70
N SER A 23 4.18 63.74 4.71
CA SER A 23 5.30 64.71 4.57
C SER A 23 6.70 64.47 5.22
N PRO A 24 7.78 65.15 4.75
CA PRO A 24 8.05 65.73 3.41
C PRO A 24 9.55 65.71 2.94
N SER A 25 9.82 66.36 1.78
CA SER A 25 11.06 67.13 1.43
C SER A 25 12.25 66.35 0.79
N ARG A 26 13.18 66.92 -0.03
CA ARG A 26 13.24 68.24 -0.71
C ARG A 26 14.27 68.31 -1.90
N ARG A 27 13.76 68.40 -3.15
CA ARG A 27 14.20 69.26 -4.31
C ARG A 27 15.67 69.25 -4.89
N PRO A 28 15.91 69.84 -6.11
CA PRO A 28 16.93 69.33 -7.07
C PRO A 28 17.85 70.37 -7.80
N THR A 29 18.72 69.92 -8.72
CA THR A 29 19.25 70.59 -9.96
C THR A 29 19.90 69.50 -10.86
N ARG A 30 19.87 69.41 -12.22
CA ARG A 30 20.07 70.31 -13.40
C ARG A 30 21.58 70.55 -13.75
N TYR A 31 22.06 70.61 -15.01
CA TYR A 31 21.38 70.90 -16.32
C TYR A 31 22.24 70.58 -17.61
N VAL A 32 21.58 70.21 -18.75
CA VAL A 32 21.97 70.29 -20.21
C VAL A 32 23.28 69.61 -20.72
N VAL A 33 23.53 69.32 -22.03
CA VAL A 33 22.90 69.69 -23.35
C VAL A 33 22.81 68.46 -24.31
N GLY A 34 21.78 68.37 -25.17
CA GLY A 34 21.69 67.43 -26.32
C GLY A 34 20.27 67.39 -26.95
N ALA A 35 20.09 67.15 -28.27
CA ALA A 35 18.78 67.38 -28.93
C ALA A 35 18.45 66.56 -30.22
N ARG A 36 17.14 66.59 -30.59
CA ARG A 36 16.38 65.88 -31.67
C ARG A 36 15.86 64.48 -31.26
N ALA A 37 14.57 64.11 -31.31
CA ALA A 37 13.44 64.28 -32.27
C ALA A 37 13.53 63.34 -33.49
N THR A 38 12.50 62.62 -33.98
CA THR A 38 11.01 62.57 -33.78
C THR A 38 10.54 61.10 -33.50
N MET A 39 9.28 60.64 -33.39
CA MET A 39 8.03 60.93 -34.13
C MET A 39 6.75 60.31 -33.49
N ALA A 40 5.71 61.16 -33.33
CA ALA A 40 4.24 61.02 -33.57
C ALA A 40 3.40 59.79 -33.10
N SER A 41 2.05 59.94 -33.13
CA SER A 41 1.11 59.06 -32.41
C SER A 41 -0.38 59.11 -32.87
N ARG A 42 -1.14 58.05 -32.55
CA ARG A 42 -2.63 57.90 -32.51
C ARG A 42 -3.39 57.77 -33.86
N PHE A 43 -4.29 56.77 -33.98
CA PHE A 43 -5.75 56.96 -33.75
C PHE A 43 -6.52 55.61 -33.63
N ARG A 44 -7.86 55.56 -33.87
CA ARG A 44 -8.83 54.58 -33.33
C ARG A 44 -9.59 53.75 -34.38
N ALA A 45 -9.90 52.50 -34.00
CA ALA A 45 -11.15 51.72 -34.14
C ALA A 45 -12.10 51.86 -35.36
N ALA A 46 -12.48 50.70 -35.93
CA ALA A 46 -13.80 50.36 -36.49
C ALA A 46 -13.96 48.82 -36.56
N SER A 47 -15.16 48.31 -36.87
CA SER A 47 -15.52 46.88 -36.69
C SER A 47 -15.97 46.15 -37.97
N ALA A 48 -15.80 44.82 -37.96
CA ALA A 48 -16.69 43.80 -38.53
C ALA A 48 -16.64 43.41 -40.05
N LEU A 49 -16.63 42.09 -40.25
CA LEU A 49 -17.23 41.27 -41.34
C LEU A 49 -16.57 41.17 -42.76
N LEU A 50 -16.37 39.89 -43.14
CA LEU A 50 -16.49 39.24 -44.47
C LEU A 50 -15.48 39.46 -45.64
N VAL A 51 -14.62 38.44 -45.87
CA VAL A 51 -14.74 37.38 -46.92
C VAL A 51 -14.10 37.48 -48.35
N VAL A 52 -13.19 36.52 -48.61
CA VAL A 52 -12.73 35.84 -49.88
C VAL A 52 -11.72 36.50 -50.86
N TRP A 53 -11.03 35.60 -51.58
CA TRP A 53 -10.17 35.66 -52.78
C TRP A 53 -8.66 35.91 -52.51
N THR A 54 -7.78 34.88 -52.40
CA THR A 54 -7.25 33.88 -53.39
C THR A 54 -6.17 34.44 -54.32
N ALA A 55 -5.13 33.71 -54.76
CA ALA A 55 -4.63 32.34 -54.45
C ALA A 55 -3.19 32.17 -55.02
N CYS A 56 -2.73 30.91 -55.13
CA CYS A 56 -1.48 30.40 -55.73
C CYS A 56 -0.23 30.50 -54.82
N ALA A 57 0.55 29.42 -54.61
CA ALA A 57 0.40 28.02 -55.04
C ALA A 57 1.41 27.11 -54.28
N ALA A 58 1.37 25.77 -54.28
CA ALA A 58 0.31 24.73 -54.38
C ALA A 58 1.02 23.36 -54.53
N ILE A 59 0.53 22.25 -53.95
CA ILE A 59 0.87 20.84 -54.32
C ILE A 59 -0.04 19.80 -53.62
N ILE A 60 -0.62 18.89 -54.43
CA ILE A 60 -1.10 17.49 -54.17
C ILE A 60 -2.04 17.20 -52.97
N VAL A 61 -3.29 16.76 -53.28
CA VAL A 61 -3.85 15.39 -53.16
C VAL A 61 -5.18 15.37 -53.96
N GLU A 62 -5.58 14.25 -54.59
CA GLU A 62 -6.78 14.18 -55.46
C GLU A 62 -7.59 12.87 -55.31
N PHE A 63 -8.91 13.03 -55.14
CA PHE A 63 -10.09 12.20 -55.50
C PHE A 63 -10.20 10.65 -55.31
N GLU A 64 -11.30 10.28 -54.60
CA GLU A 64 -12.29 9.20 -54.80
C GLU A 64 -11.91 7.72 -55.07
N GLY A 65 -12.52 6.82 -54.26
CA GLY A 65 -12.65 5.37 -54.54
C GLY A 65 -13.40 4.61 -53.43
N LEU A 66 -14.41 3.80 -53.78
CA LEU A 66 -15.24 3.01 -52.84
C LEU A 66 -14.75 1.56 -52.67
N ALA A 67 -14.72 1.05 -51.44
CA ALA A 67 -14.80 -0.38 -51.12
C ALA A 67 -15.31 -0.63 -49.68
N LEU A 68 -15.83 -1.84 -49.43
CA LEU A 68 -16.27 -2.36 -48.12
C LEU A 68 -15.36 -3.53 -47.71
N GLY A 69 -15.21 -3.81 -46.41
CA GLY A 69 -14.87 -5.15 -45.92
C GLY A 69 -13.75 -5.26 -44.87
N ASP A 70 -14.12 -5.84 -43.73
CA ASP A 70 -13.38 -6.72 -42.81
C ASP A 70 -11.93 -6.44 -42.37
N ALA A 71 -11.84 -6.06 -41.08
CA ALA A 71 -10.97 -6.63 -40.04
C ALA A 71 -9.70 -7.42 -40.42
N SER A 72 -8.54 -6.85 -40.09
CA SER A 72 -7.45 -7.54 -39.36
C SER A 72 -6.54 -6.49 -38.71
N GLY A 73 -5.79 -6.86 -37.66
CA GLY A 73 -5.24 -5.90 -36.71
C GLY A 73 -3.91 -5.22 -37.11
N ASP A 74 -3.60 -4.10 -36.44
CA ASP A 74 -2.43 -4.02 -35.54
C ASP A 74 -2.67 -2.91 -34.49
N SER A 75 -2.61 -3.24 -33.20
CA SER A 75 -2.95 -2.34 -32.07
C SER A 75 -1.74 -1.55 -31.56
N ARG A 76 -1.02 -0.85 -32.47
CA ARG A 76 0.25 -0.17 -32.15
C ARG A 76 0.42 1.24 -32.74
N GLN A 77 -0.42 2.21 -32.32
CA GLN A 77 -0.02 3.63 -32.12
C GLN A 77 -1.19 4.52 -31.64
N LEU A 78 -1.41 4.59 -30.32
CA LEU A 78 -2.17 5.66 -29.65
C LEU A 78 -1.59 6.00 -28.25
N LYS A 79 -0.25 6.09 -28.13
CA LYS A 79 0.42 6.76 -26.98
C LYS A 79 0.99 8.11 -27.43
N GLN A 80 0.28 9.20 -27.17
CA GLN A 80 0.83 10.57 -27.11
C GLN A 80 -0.16 11.52 -26.43
N ASN A 81 0.36 12.53 -25.73
CA ASN A 81 -0.35 13.54 -24.93
C ASN A 81 -1.01 13.02 -23.63
N ILE A 82 -0.18 12.55 -22.69
CA ILE A 82 -0.52 12.54 -21.25
C ILE A 82 0.36 13.61 -20.58
N PRO A 83 -0.21 14.69 -20.01
CA PRO A 83 0.52 15.65 -19.18
C PRO A 83 0.98 15.05 -17.85
N GLN A 84 1.97 15.68 -17.20
CA GLN A 84 2.54 15.21 -15.94
C GLN A 84 1.61 15.46 -14.74
N GLY A 85 1.65 14.54 -13.78
CA GLY A 85 1.06 14.63 -12.42
C GLY A 85 1.81 13.66 -11.50
N LEU A 86 1.60 13.72 -10.17
CA LEU A 86 2.32 12.89 -9.19
C LEU A 86 1.44 12.50 -7.98
N ILE A 87 0.99 11.25 -7.85
CA ILE A 87 0.93 10.61 -6.53
C ILE A 87 2.38 10.26 -6.23
N LEU A 88 2.99 10.88 -5.22
CA LEU A 88 4.45 10.77 -5.00
C LEU A 88 4.90 9.47 -4.30
N GLY A 89 4.01 8.52 -4.06
CA GLY A 89 4.29 7.23 -3.41
C GLY A 89 4.77 6.12 -4.35
N GLU A 90 4.68 4.86 -3.89
CA GLU A 90 5.22 3.67 -4.57
C GLU A 90 4.13 2.81 -5.26
N ASP A 91 4.56 1.91 -6.17
CA ASP A 91 3.69 0.93 -6.82
C ASP A 91 3.13 -0.07 -5.80
N ALA A 92 1.80 -0.08 -5.62
CA ALA A 92 1.12 -0.96 -4.71
C ALA A 92 1.11 -2.42 -5.23
N PRO A 93 1.63 -3.41 -4.49
CA PRO A 93 1.81 -4.76 -5.00
C PRO A 93 0.52 -5.40 -5.56
N CYS A 94 0.53 -5.75 -6.86
CA CYS A 94 -0.62 -6.26 -7.59
C CYS A 94 -1.31 -7.44 -6.87
N GLY A 95 -2.49 -7.18 -6.31
CA GLY A 95 -3.32 -8.17 -5.60
C GLY A 95 -3.32 -8.02 -4.08
N ARG A 96 -2.35 -7.30 -3.47
CA ARG A 96 -2.35 -6.99 -2.01
C ARG A 96 -3.63 -6.29 -1.58
N PHE A 97 -4.11 -5.36 -2.41
CA PHE A 97 -5.31 -4.57 -2.13
C PHE A 97 -6.46 -4.94 -3.08
N SER A 98 -6.84 -6.23 -3.11
CA SER A 98 -7.93 -6.72 -3.98
C SER A 98 -9.29 -6.07 -3.73
N ASN A 99 -9.46 -5.46 -2.55
CA ASN A 99 -10.57 -4.61 -2.14
C ASN A 99 -10.70 -3.30 -2.94
N MET A 100 -9.65 -2.84 -3.63
CA MET A 100 -9.65 -1.55 -4.31
C MET A 100 -10.59 -1.51 -5.50
N VAL A 101 -11.20 -0.33 -5.70
CA VAL A 101 -12.23 -0.10 -6.71
C VAL A 101 -11.92 1.12 -7.55
N SER A 102 -11.79 0.91 -8.86
CA SER A 102 -11.70 1.98 -9.85
C SER A 102 -13.12 2.29 -10.36
N LEU A 103 -13.66 3.47 -10.03
CA LEU A 103 -14.92 3.96 -10.58
C LEU A 103 -14.66 4.70 -11.91
N ARG A 104 -15.20 4.14 -12.99
CA ARG A 104 -14.99 4.59 -14.37
C ARG A 104 -16.28 5.15 -14.99
N ASN A 105 -16.13 6.08 -15.92
CA ASN A 105 -17.23 6.79 -16.57
C ASN A 105 -17.87 5.97 -17.71
N ALA A 106 -18.79 6.59 -18.49
CA ALA A 106 -19.46 5.91 -19.59
C ALA A 106 -18.47 5.45 -20.69
N GLU A 107 -17.36 6.17 -20.88
CA GLU A 107 -16.26 5.86 -21.80
C GLU A 107 -15.23 4.87 -21.21
N ASN A 108 -15.52 4.28 -20.04
CA ASN A 108 -14.64 3.38 -19.30
C ASN A 108 -13.29 3.99 -18.86
N VAL A 109 -13.25 5.32 -18.64
CA VAL A 109 -12.09 6.03 -18.08
C VAL A 109 -12.29 6.28 -16.59
N HIS A 110 -11.27 5.99 -15.78
CA HIS A 110 -11.25 6.24 -14.34
C HIS A 110 -11.43 7.73 -14.00
N ARG A 111 -12.17 8.03 -12.92
CA ARG A 111 -12.31 9.39 -12.36
C ARG A 111 -12.40 9.46 -10.83
N CYS A 112 -12.63 8.32 -10.15
CA CYS A 112 -12.79 8.23 -8.71
C CYS A 112 -12.36 6.85 -8.20
N GLY A 113 -11.85 6.81 -6.98
CA GLY A 113 -11.61 5.59 -6.21
C GLY A 113 -12.85 5.08 -5.45
N GLY A 114 -12.63 3.96 -4.77
CA GLY A 114 -13.57 3.30 -3.87
C GLY A 114 -12.89 2.10 -3.19
N THR A 115 -13.54 1.54 -2.19
CA THR A 115 -13.08 0.28 -1.58
C THR A 115 -14.25 -0.63 -1.20
N LEU A 116 -14.07 -1.95 -1.33
CA LEU A 116 -15.01 -2.93 -0.80
C LEU A 116 -15.00 -2.91 0.72
N VAL A 117 -16.19 -2.75 1.33
CA VAL A 117 -16.42 -2.86 2.79
C VAL A 117 -17.26 -4.07 3.18
N ALA A 118 -17.74 -4.81 2.17
CA ALA A 118 -18.24 -6.17 2.24
C ALA A 118 -18.30 -6.74 0.80
N SER A 119 -18.47 -8.06 0.64
CA SER A 119 -18.50 -8.78 -0.66
C SER A 119 -19.61 -8.36 -1.65
N LYS A 120 -20.28 -7.23 -1.44
CA LYS A 120 -21.39 -6.69 -2.24
C LYS A 120 -21.52 -5.16 -2.16
N TRP A 121 -20.60 -4.49 -1.46
CA TRP A 121 -20.75 -3.10 -1.03
C TRP A 121 -19.45 -2.34 -1.23
N VAL A 122 -19.47 -1.36 -2.11
CA VAL A 122 -18.37 -0.39 -2.30
C VAL A 122 -18.71 0.89 -1.55
N LEU A 123 -17.76 1.39 -0.78
CA LEU A 123 -17.79 2.70 -0.13
C LEU A 123 -16.96 3.70 -0.98
N THR A 124 -17.47 4.91 -1.17
CA THR A 124 -16.86 5.97 -1.99
C THR A 124 -17.43 7.35 -1.62
N ALA A 125 -16.96 8.42 -2.26
CA ALA A 125 -17.44 9.79 -2.09
C ALA A 125 -18.80 10.01 -2.81
N ALA A 126 -19.64 10.90 -2.28
CA ALA A 126 -20.92 11.24 -2.90
C ALA A 126 -20.75 12.02 -4.20
N HIS A 127 -19.78 12.93 -4.25
CA HIS A 127 -19.56 13.80 -5.41
C HIS A 127 -19.20 13.03 -6.69
N CYS A 128 -18.59 11.86 -6.54
CA CYS A 128 -18.27 10.92 -7.62
C CYS A 128 -19.49 10.30 -8.30
N VAL A 129 -20.61 10.14 -7.57
CA VAL A 129 -21.76 9.32 -7.98
C VAL A 129 -23.11 10.03 -7.91
N ASP A 130 -23.16 11.28 -7.44
CA ASP A 130 -24.34 12.15 -7.51
C ASP A 130 -24.60 12.59 -8.96
N PRO A 131 -25.69 12.15 -9.61
CA PRO A 131 -25.95 12.47 -11.03
C PRO A 131 -26.26 13.95 -11.29
N ASN A 132 -26.36 14.79 -10.25
CA ASN A 132 -26.61 16.22 -10.36
C ASN A 132 -25.31 17.05 -10.27
N ASN A 133 -24.18 16.45 -9.88
CA ASN A 133 -22.90 17.13 -9.75
C ASN A 133 -22.13 17.15 -11.08
N GLN A 134 -21.55 18.30 -11.43
CA GLN A 134 -20.77 18.49 -12.66
C GLN A 134 -19.45 17.69 -12.68
N LYS A 135 -18.92 17.28 -11.53
CA LYS A 135 -17.75 16.39 -11.42
C LYS A 135 -18.08 14.88 -11.43
N SER A 136 -19.36 14.51 -11.54
CA SER A 136 -19.84 13.14 -11.36
C SER A 136 -19.55 12.21 -12.54
N LEU A 137 -19.43 10.91 -12.24
CA LEU A 137 -19.44 9.81 -13.22
C LEU A 137 -20.82 9.61 -13.89
N GLY A 138 -21.87 10.28 -13.40
CA GLY A 138 -23.23 10.17 -13.90
C GLY A 138 -24.04 9.04 -13.26
N THR A 139 -25.22 8.75 -13.82
CA THR A 139 -26.26 7.92 -13.17
C THR A 139 -25.89 6.46 -12.97
N THR A 140 -24.92 5.91 -13.71
CA THR A 140 -24.36 4.57 -13.46
C THR A 140 -22.85 4.56 -13.77
N PRO A 141 -21.98 4.64 -12.76
CA PRO A 141 -20.55 4.37 -12.97
C PRO A 141 -20.33 2.90 -13.37
N ILE A 142 -19.24 2.64 -14.08
CA ILE A 142 -18.66 1.31 -14.20
C ILE A 142 -17.79 1.10 -12.95
N VAL A 143 -18.00 0.00 -12.25
CA VAL A 143 -17.29 -0.38 -11.03
C VAL A 143 -16.35 -1.51 -11.39
N VAL A 144 -15.05 -1.25 -11.38
CA VAL A 144 -14.00 -2.27 -11.61
C VAL A 144 -13.30 -2.57 -10.29
N VAL A 145 -13.22 -3.84 -9.92
CA VAL A 145 -12.71 -4.34 -8.63
C VAL A 145 -11.59 -5.35 -8.87
N GLY A 146 -10.57 -5.37 -8.01
CA GLY A 146 -9.48 -6.37 -8.04
C GLY A 146 -8.41 -6.15 -9.12
N GLY A 147 -8.60 -5.19 -10.03
CA GLY A 147 -7.55 -4.71 -10.91
C GLY A 147 -6.43 -4.05 -10.13
N CYS A 148 -5.20 -4.14 -10.64
CA CYS A 148 -4.09 -3.31 -10.18
C CYS A 148 -3.67 -2.26 -11.22
N LYS A 149 -4.13 -2.34 -12.47
CA LYS A 149 -3.87 -1.33 -13.52
C LYS A 149 -5.13 -0.61 -13.96
N LEU A 150 -4.99 0.64 -14.40
CA LEU A 150 -6.10 1.46 -14.93
C LEU A 150 -6.67 0.93 -16.25
N ASP A 151 -5.88 0.19 -17.03
CA ASP A 151 -6.32 -0.48 -18.25
C ASP A 151 -6.83 -1.92 -18.03
N ASP A 152 -6.76 -2.45 -16.79
CA ASP A 152 -7.37 -3.73 -16.44
C ASP A 152 -8.87 -3.73 -16.79
N VAL A 153 -9.34 -4.83 -17.37
CA VAL A 153 -10.74 -5.09 -17.70
C VAL A 153 -11.16 -6.45 -17.15
N GLU A 154 -12.49 -6.69 -17.12
CA GLU A 154 -13.06 -7.97 -16.67
C GLU A 154 -12.41 -9.16 -17.38
N ASN A 155 -11.94 -10.14 -16.61
CA ASN A 155 -11.26 -11.32 -17.14
C ASN A 155 -11.94 -12.63 -16.70
N GLU A 156 -11.83 -13.66 -17.53
CA GLU A 156 -12.56 -14.92 -17.36
C GLU A 156 -12.21 -15.67 -16.06
N ASN A 157 -11.00 -15.45 -15.54
CA ASN A 157 -10.54 -16.02 -14.27
C ASN A 157 -11.21 -15.36 -13.04
N GLY A 158 -11.78 -14.16 -13.19
CA GLY A 158 -12.34 -13.37 -12.11
C GLY A 158 -11.30 -12.77 -11.16
N LYS A 159 -10.08 -12.49 -11.67
CA LYS A 159 -9.07 -11.67 -10.95
C LYS A 159 -9.44 -10.19 -11.01
N VAL A 160 -10.21 -9.78 -12.02
CA VAL A 160 -10.79 -8.43 -12.12
C VAL A 160 -12.27 -8.58 -12.45
N GLU A 161 -13.14 -8.04 -11.58
CA GLU A 161 -14.59 -8.03 -11.77
C GLU A 161 -15.06 -6.64 -12.22
N SER A 162 -15.86 -6.56 -13.29
CA SER A 162 -16.53 -5.32 -13.73
C SER A 162 -18.04 -5.42 -13.57
N SER A 163 -18.67 -4.35 -13.10
CA SER A 163 -20.13 -4.31 -13.00
C SER A 163 -20.69 -2.87 -13.02
N ARG A 164 -22.02 -2.75 -13.15
CA ARG A 164 -22.75 -1.52 -12.80
C ARG A 164 -23.50 -1.77 -11.48
N PRO A 165 -23.59 -0.81 -10.56
CA PRO A 165 -24.24 -1.03 -9.28
C PRO A 165 -25.74 -1.33 -9.45
N LYS A 166 -26.28 -2.23 -8.62
CA LYS A 166 -27.73 -2.51 -8.54
C LYS A 166 -28.49 -1.31 -7.98
N LYS A 167 -27.88 -0.59 -7.03
CA LYS A 167 -28.41 0.63 -6.42
C LYS A 167 -27.28 1.47 -5.82
N THR A 168 -27.35 2.78 -6.03
CA THR A 168 -26.50 3.80 -5.39
C THR A 168 -27.27 4.41 -4.21
N PHE A 169 -26.60 4.60 -3.08
CA PHE A 169 -27.12 5.25 -1.89
C PHE A 169 -26.19 6.41 -1.51
N ILE A 170 -26.63 7.65 -1.73
CA ILE A 170 -25.91 8.86 -1.32
C ILE A 170 -26.44 9.27 0.06
N HIS A 171 -25.58 9.75 0.96
CA HIS A 171 -26.04 10.19 2.27
C HIS A 171 -26.98 11.40 2.18
N LYS A 172 -28.10 11.35 2.91
CA LYS A 172 -29.19 12.35 2.88
C LYS A 172 -28.78 13.80 3.24
N GLY A 173 -27.59 13.98 3.83
CA GLY A 173 -27.03 15.30 4.15
C GLY A 173 -26.23 15.95 3.02
N TRP A 174 -25.97 15.22 1.92
CA TRP A 174 -25.29 15.75 0.74
C TRP A 174 -26.24 16.63 -0.08
N THR A 175 -25.88 17.90 -0.32
CA THR A 175 -26.67 18.82 -1.18
C THR A 175 -26.01 19.15 -2.52
N GLY A 176 -24.92 18.46 -2.87
CA GLY A 176 -24.04 18.82 -3.99
C GLY A 176 -22.83 19.67 -3.58
N ASN A 177 -22.65 19.93 -2.28
CA ASN A 177 -21.62 20.83 -1.74
C ASN A 177 -20.70 20.10 -0.76
N LEU A 178 -19.40 20.09 -1.05
CA LEU A 178 -18.35 19.50 -0.21
C LEU A 178 -18.34 20.11 1.21
N SER A 179 -18.68 21.39 1.33
CA SER A 179 -18.76 22.10 2.62
C SER A 179 -19.94 21.66 3.51
N ASP A 180 -20.77 20.71 3.06
CA ASP A 180 -21.83 20.13 3.90
C ASP A 180 -21.27 19.11 4.90
N GLY A 181 -20.05 18.60 4.70
CA GLY A 181 -19.46 17.55 5.54
C GLY A 181 -19.99 16.14 5.27
N ASN A 182 -20.77 15.94 4.21
CA ASN A 182 -21.60 14.74 3.98
C ASN A 182 -21.23 13.98 2.69
N ASP A 183 -19.97 14.06 2.27
CA ASP A 183 -19.49 13.51 1.00
C ASP A 183 -19.20 12.01 1.08
N ILE A 184 -20.25 11.19 1.09
CA ILE A 184 -20.18 9.73 1.25
C ILE A 184 -21.35 9.01 0.55
N ALA A 185 -21.03 7.90 -0.12
CA ALA A 185 -21.99 7.07 -0.83
C ALA A 185 -21.63 5.56 -0.79
N LEU A 186 -22.66 4.72 -0.81
CA LEU A 186 -22.56 3.26 -0.87
C LEU A 186 -23.15 2.72 -2.18
N LEU A 187 -22.45 1.78 -2.81
CA LEU A 187 -22.88 1.11 -4.04
C LEU A 187 -23.16 -0.37 -3.74
N LYS A 188 -24.42 -0.81 -3.88
CA LYS A 188 -24.80 -2.23 -3.77
C LYS A 188 -24.57 -2.92 -5.11
N LEU A 189 -23.63 -3.86 -5.17
CA LEU A 189 -23.28 -4.60 -6.39
C LEU A 189 -24.36 -5.64 -6.77
N GLN A 190 -24.39 -6.04 -8.05
CA GLN A 190 -25.38 -7.01 -8.53
C GLN A 190 -25.09 -8.44 -8.05
N LYS A 191 -23.83 -8.88 -8.22
CA LYS A 191 -23.31 -10.18 -7.77
C LYS A 191 -22.58 -10.02 -6.43
N LYS A 192 -22.15 -11.12 -5.81
CA LYS A 192 -21.09 -11.07 -4.80
C LYS A 192 -19.74 -11.07 -5.53
N THR A 193 -18.80 -10.25 -5.06
CA THR A 193 -17.41 -10.32 -5.46
C THR A 193 -16.71 -11.51 -4.78
N LYS A 194 -15.62 -12.00 -5.38
CA LYS A 194 -14.68 -12.94 -4.73
C LYS A 194 -13.61 -12.23 -3.89
N HIS A 195 -13.34 -10.96 -4.18
CA HIS A 195 -12.31 -10.16 -3.53
C HIS A 195 -12.58 -9.89 -2.04
N GLU A 196 -11.49 -9.64 -1.32
CA GLU A 196 -11.50 -9.25 0.09
C GLU A 196 -12.09 -7.84 0.28
N PHE A 197 -12.32 -7.46 1.54
CA PHE A 197 -12.94 -6.19 1.90
C PHE A 197 -12.39 -5.65 3.22
N VAL A 198 -12.25 -4.33 3.28
CA VAL A 198 -11.65 -3.60 4.41
C VAL A 198 -12.63 -3.53 5.58
N GLY A 199 -12.13 -3.58 6.81
CA GLY A 199 -12.95 -3.43 8.01
C GLY A 199 -13.55 -2.02 8.14
N LEU A 200 -14.74 -1.94 8.75
CA LEU A 200 -15.40 -0.67 9.06
C LEU A 200 -15.11 -0.26 10.52
N PRO A 201 -14.63 0.97 10.77
CA PRO A 201 -14.40 1.47 12.13
C PRO A 201 -15.70 1.52 12.95
N THR A 202 -15.59 1.45 14.27
CA THR A 202 -16.75 1.64 15.18
C THR A 202 -17.20 3.11 15.18
N ALA A 203 -18.45 3.39 15.55
CA ALA A 203 -18.96 4.77 15.61
C ALA A 203 -18.18 5.67 16.61
N THR A 204 -17.46 5.06 17.55
CA THR A 204 -16.61 5.72 18.55
C THR A 204 -15.13 5.77 18.18
N HIS A 205 -14.70 5.14 17.09
CA HIS A 205 -13.29 5.16 16.67
C HIS A 205 -12.86 6.59 16.31
N SER A 206 -11.70 6.97 16.86
CA SER A 206 -11.17 8.33 16.85
C SER A 206 -9.70 8.32 16.46
N LEU A 207 -9.38 9.05 15.40
CA LEU A 207 -8.01 9.33 15.00
C LEU A 207 -7.37 10.41 15.88
N SER A 208 -6.08 10.28 16.14
CA SER A 208 -5.18 11.17 16.89
C SER A 208 -4.18 11.86 15.95
N ARG A 209 -3.59 12.98 16.39
CA ARG A 209 -2.58 13.69 15.60
C ARG A 209 -1.31 12.83 15.43
N GLY A 210 -0.85 12.70 14.19
CA GLY A 210 0.40 11.99 13.86
C GLY A 210 0.28 10.47 13.78
N GLU A 211 -0.93 9.92 13.80
CA GLU A 211 -1.16 8.54 13.34
C GLU A 211 -0.82 8.44 11.85
N ALA A 212 0.02 7.47 11.50
CA ALA A 212 0.45 7.21 10.13
C ALA A 212 -0.58 6.31 9.42
N LEU A 213 -1.18 6.86 8.36
CA LEU A 213 -2.20 6.19 7.56
C LEU A 213 -1.66 5.84 6.16
N LEU A 214 -2.36 4.90 5.51
CA LEU A 214 -2.08 4.40 4.17
C LEU A 214 -3.15 4.90 3.20
N ALA A 215 -2.75 5.65 2.17
CA ALA A 215 -3.64 6.03 1.06
C ALA A 215 -3.39 5.13 -0.16
N LEU A 216 -4.46 4.77 -0.88
CA LEU A 216 -4.41 3.93 -2.09
C LEU A 216 -5.15 4.61 -3.24
N GLY A 217 -4.56 4.62 -4.44
CA GLY A 217 -5.04 5.50 -5.51
C GLY A 217 -4.64 5.16 -6.95
N TRP A 218 -5.35 5.78 -7.88
CA TRP A 218 -5.05 5.83 -9.33
C TRP A 218 -5.34 7.23 -9.91
N GLY A 219 -5.18 8.27 -9.10
CA GLY A 219 -5.36 9.66 -9.50
C GLY A 219 -4.51 10.07 -10.71
N GLU A 220 -4.81 11.24 -11.25
CA GLU A 220 -4.12 11.86 -12.39
C GLU A 220 -2.69 12.27 -11.99
N GLY A 221 -1.83 11.26 -11.77
CA GLY A 221 -0.49 11.40 -11.26
C GLY A 221 0.31 10.12 -10.95
N GLY A 222 -0.12 8.90 -11.29
CA GLY A 222 0.83 7.78 -11.28
C GLY A 222 2.05 8.05 -12.19
N ASP A 223 3.14 7.29 -12.03
CA ASP A 223 4.39 7.34 -12.83
C ASP A 223 4.18 7.42 -14.37
N GLY A 224 3.03 6.92 -14.85
CA GLY A 224 2.65 6.82 -16.26
C GLY A 224 2.38 5.37 -16.71
N SER A 225 2.58 4.37 -15.85
CA SER A 225 2.16 2.98 -16.03
C SER A 225 0.63 2.85 -16.05
N GLY A 226 -0.03 3.53 -15.10
CA GLY A 226 -1.44 3.34 -14.76
C GLY A 226 -1.66 2.35 -13.61
N ASP A 227 -0.60 1.92 -12.91
CA ASP A 227 -0.66 0.97 -11.81
C ASP A 227 -1.20 1.62 -10.52
N LEU A 228 -1.74 0.80 -9.62
CA LEU A 228 -2.25 1.22 -8.32
C LEU A 228 -1.09 1.77 -7.50
N GLN A 229 -1.20 3.00 -7.04
CA GLN A 229 -0.18 3.64 -6.19
C GLN A 229 -0.59 3.54 -4.72
N MET A 230 0.41 3.47 -3.84
CA MET A 230 0.25 3.57 -2.40
C MET A 230 1.14 4.67 -1.83
N ALA A 231 0.58 5.51 -0.96
CA ALA A 231 1.31 6.52 -0.21
C ALA A 231 1.27 6.14 1.27
N GLU A 232 2.44 6.00 1.89
CA GLU A 232 2.57 5.68 3.32
C GLU A 232 2.78 6.96 4.15
N SER A 233 2.75 6.83 5.48
CA SER A 233 3.03 7.94 6.40
C SER A 233 2.13 9.18 6.24
N ILE A 234 0.89 9.00 5.79
CA ILE A 234 -0.13 10.07 5.71
C ILE A 234 -0.57 10.43 7.14
N GLU A 235 -0.14 11.57 7.66
CA GLU A 235 -0.38 11.97 9.05
C GLU A 235 -1.69 12.75 9.23
N VAL A 236 -2.49 12.34 10.22
CA VAL A 236 -3.68 13.09 10.65
C VAL A 236 -3.28 14.37 11.38
N ILE A 237 -3.91 15.50 11.03
CA ILE A 237 -3.71 16.80 11.71
C ILE A 237 -4.90 17.19 12.59
N ASP A 238 -4.66 18.11 13.53
CA ASP A 238 -5.73 18.68 14.36
C ASP A 238 -6.76 19.45 13.50
N ILE A 239 -8.05 19.24 13.77
CA ILE A 239 -9.14 19.81 12.98
C ILE A 239 -9.21 21.35 13.10
N ASN A 240 -8.77 21.92 14.21
CA ASN A 240 -8.69 23.38 14.37
C ASN A 240 -7.48 23.94 13.61
N GLU A 241 -6.35 23.20 13.57
CA GLU A 241 -5.23 23.54 12.69
C GLU A 241 -5.67 23.52 11.22
N CYS A 242 -6.42 22.48 10.77
CA CYS A 242 -6.96 22.41 9.42
C CYS A 242 -7.90 23.60 9.10
N ARG A 243 -8.86 23.88 9.98
CA ARG A 243 -9.78 25.03 9.88
C ARG A 243 -9.07 26.38 9.92
N SER A 244 -7.87 26.46 10.50
CA SER A 244 -7.08 27.70 10.57
C SER A 244 -6.32 28.02 9.28
N LYS A 245 -6.13 27.06 8.36
CA LYS A 245 -5.53 27.31 7.04
C LYS A 245 -6.49 28.20 6.23
N GLU A 246 -5.97 29.27 5.64
CA GLU A 246 -6.76 30.36 5.01
C GLU A 246 -7.70 29.89 3.88
N PHE A 247 -7.44 28.71 3.30
CA PHE A 247 -8.21 28.12 2.21
C PHE A 247 -9.44 27.30 2.66
N TRP A 248 -9.43 26.74 3.88
CA TRP A 248 -10.45 25.76 4.32
C TRP A 248 -11.53 26.35 5.24
N GLY A 249 -11.14 27.08 6.29
CA GLY A 249 -12.07 27.77 7.18
C GLY A 249 -13.23 26.92 7.70
N ASP A 250 -14.44 27.50 7.67
CA ASP A 250 -15.68 26.85 8.14
C ASP A 250 -16.14 25.65 7.29
N SER A 251 -15.52 25.34 6.13
CA SER A 251 -15.99 24.26 5.25
C SER A 251 -15.74 22.86 5.81
N VAL A 252 -14.67 22.66 6.60
CA VAL A 252 -14.34 21.37 7.23
C VAL A 252 -15.24 21.12 8.44
N LYS A 253 -16.07 20.06 8.40
CA LYS A 253 -17.03 19.70 9.46
C LYS A 253 -16.48 18.63 10.39
N ASP A 254 -17.13 18.42 11.54
CA ASP A 254 -16.69 17.39 12.52
C ASP A 254 -16.92 15.94 12.03
N THR A 255 -17.63 15.79 10.91
CA THR A 255 -17.77 14.56 10.10
C THR A 255 -16.63 14.37 9.09
N MET A 256 -15.60 15.22 9.15
CA MET A 256 -14.39 15.19 8.32
C MET A 256 -13.16 15.29 9.21
N PHE A 257 -12.02 14.91 8.66
CA PHE A 257 -10.71 15.22 9.19
C PHE A 257 -9.77 15.61 8.04
N CYS A 258 -8.57 16.03 8.36
CA CYS A 258 -7.57 16.40 7.37
C CYS A 258 -6.27 15.63 7.64
N ALA A 259 -5.58 15.23 6.58
CA ALA A 259 -4.33 14.51 6.64
C ALA A 259 -3.46 14.84 5.41
N TYR A 260 -2.16 14.57 5.49
CA TYR A 260 -1.18 14.75 4.41
C TYR A 260 0.14 14.04 4.75
N SER A 261 0.99 13.75 3.76
CA SER A 261 2.41 13.48 4.04
C SER A 261 3.24 14.75 3.91
N PHE A 262 4.28 14.86 4.75
CA PHE A 262 5.32 15.88 4.60
C PHE A 262 6.52 15.34 3.78
N GLN A 263 6.47 14.10 3.28
CA GLN A 263 7.41 13.56 2.27
C GLN A 263 6.96 13.85 0.83
N GLY A 264 5.75 14.42 0.65
CA GLY A 264 5.16 14.76 -0.65
C GLY A 264 4.16 13.72 -1.16
N GLU A 265 4.20 12.48 -0.68
CA GLU A 265 3.23 11.44 -1.02
C GLU A 265 1.81 11.83 -0.56
N ASP A 266 0.88 12.05 -1.49
CA ASP A 266 -0.48 12.43 -1.13
C ASP A 266 -1.49 12.11 -2.24
N VAL A 267 -2.78 12.14 -1.89
CA VAL A 267 -3.89 11.85 -2.79
C VAL A 267 -4.11 12.94 -3.84
N CYS A 268 -4.43 12.53 -5.06
CA CYS A 268 -4.56 13.37 -6.25
C CYS A 268 -6.03 13.58 -6.68
N GLN A 269 -6.22 14.46 -7.69
CA GLN A 269 -7.45 14.46 -8.49
C GLN A 269 -7.66 13.06 -9.10
N GLY A 270 -8.81 12.45 -8.89
CA GLY A 270 -9.08 11.07 -9.29
C GLY A 270 -9.08 10.07 -8.13
N ASP A 271 -8.34 10.35 -7.04
CA ASP A 271 -8.40 9.52 -5.82
C ASP A 271 -9.62 9.84 -4.95
N SER A 272 -10.42 10.85 -5.33
CA SER A 272 -11.77 11.08 -4.82
C SER A 272 -12.55 9.78 -4.62
N GLY A 273 -12.99 9.50 -3.40
CA GLY A 273 -13.69 8.26 -3.06
C GLY A 273 -12.80 7.06 -2.72
N GLY A 274 -11.49 7.13 -2.97
CA GLY A 274 -10.50 6.16 -2.53
C GLY A 274 -10.36 6.13 -1.00
N PRO A 275 -9.82 5.02 -0.45
CA PRO A 275 -9.71 4.84 0.99
C PRO A 275 -8.49 5.56 1.58
N LEU A 276 -8.65 6.05 2.80
CA LEU A 276 -7.54 6.24 3.73
C LEU A 276 -7.69 5.20 4.84
N ILE A 277 -6.67 4.36 4.98
CA ILE A 277 -6.66 3.15 5.79
C ILE A 277 -5.79 3.39 7.03
N GLU A 278 -6.23 2.91 8.19
CA GLU A 278 -5.37 2.69 9.35
C GLU A 278 -4.76 1.28 9.19
N PRO A 279 -3.46 1.17 8.82
CA PRO A 279 -2.79 -0.12 8.72
C PRO A 279 -2.55 -0.69 10.11
N PHE A 280 -2.42 -2.02 10.21
CA PHE A 280 -2.12 -2.69 11.48
C PHE A 280 -0.75 -2.26 12.06
N THR A 281 -0.77 -1.29 12.97
CA THR A 281 0.30 -1.07 13.95
C THR A 281 -0.02 -1.87 15.22
N ARG A 282 1.01 -2.34 15.90
CA ARG A 282 0.91 -3.22 17.07
C ARG A 282 0.33 -2.46 18.27
N ASP A 283 -0.40 -3.17 19.13
CA ASP A 283 -0.85 -2.74 20.48
C ASP A 283 -2.08 -1.78 20.58
N GLY A 284 -3.24 -2.18 20.04
CA GLY A 284 -4.50 -1.40 20.15
C GLY A 284 -5.82 -2.19 20.14
N VAL A 285 -6.11 -2.98 21.18
CA VAL A 285 -7.28 -3.90 21.35
C VAL A 285 -8.59 -3.50 20.62
N LEU A 286 -8.98 -4.27 19.59
CA LEU A 286 -10.33 -4.29 19.02
C LEU A 286 -10.88 -5.73 18.91
N GLU A 287 -11.65 -6.14 19.91
CA GLU A 287 -12.32 -7.46 20.09
C GLU A 287 -11.43 -8.73 19.97
N ALA A 288 -11.28 -9.45 21.08
CA ALA A 288 -10.62 -10.76 21.08
C ALA A 288 -11.40 -11.80 20.27
N GLY A 289 -10.73 -12.46 19.31
CA GLY A 289 -11.29 -13.58 18.54
C GLY A 289 -11.52 -13.34 17.04
N LYS A 290 -10.90 -12.29 16.45
CA LYS A 290 -10.84 -12.07 14.99
C LYS A 290 -9.38 -11.78 14.58
N PRO A 291 -8.95 -12.14 13.36
CA PRO A 291 -7.65 -11.72 12.85
C PRO A 291 -7.57 -10.21 12.66
N SER A 292 -6.34 -9.67 12.65
CA SER A 292 -6.04 -8.28 12.33
C SER A 292 -6.61 -7.91 10.96
N LEU A 293 -7.43 -6.86 10.93
CA LEU A 293 -8.09 -6.33 9.73
C LEU A 293 -7.71 -4.85 9.59
N ASP A 294 -7.16 -4.48 8.44
CA ASP A 294 -7.07 -3.08 8.03
C ASP A 294 -8.46 -2.43 8.09
N ILE A 295 -8.56 -1.19 8.57
CA ILE A 295 -9.84 -0.46 8.64
C ILE A 295 -9.83 0.85 7.84
N ILE A 296 -10.92 1.11 7.10
CA ILE A 296 -11.07 2.35 6.34
C ILE A 296 -11.55 3.48 7.27
N VAL A 297 -10.63 4.34 7.68
CA VAL A 297 -10.91 5.44 8.61
C VAL A 297 -11.36 6.71 7.90
N GLY A 298 -10.90 6.91 6.65
CA GLY A 298 -11.24 8.05 5.80
C GLY A 298 -11.60 7.68 4.37
N ILE A 299 -12.28 8.60 3.69
CA ILE A 299 -12.53 8.57 2.25
C ILE A 299 -12.06 9.90 1.68
N THR A 300 -11.23 9.89 0.64
CA THR A 300 -10.75 11.12 -0.02
C THR A 300 -11.93 11.94 -0.54
N SER A 301 -12.12 13.17 -0.04
CA SER A 301 -13.28 14.01 -0.38
C SER A 301 -12.88 15.24 -1.20
N PHE A 302 -11.95 16.06 -0.71
CA PHE A 302 -11.43 17.19 -1.48
C PHE A 302 -10.05 17.65 -1.00
N GLY A 303 -9.36 18.35 -1.89
CA GLY A 303 -7.96 18.74 -1.74
C GLY A 303 -7.62 19.97 -2.54
N ASP A 304 -6.36 20.39 -2.49
CA ASP A 304 -5.83 21.36 -3.45
C ASP A 304 -5.73 20.74 -4.86
N SER A 305 -5.43 21.59 -5.84
CA SER A 305 -5.29 21.25 -7.26
C SER A 305 -3.93 20.67 -7.65
N GLY A 306 -2.93 20.73 -6.77
CA GLY A 306 -1.67 19.98 -6.88
C GLY A 306 -1.59 18.93 -5.78
N CYS A 307 -1.06 17.75 -6.09
CA CYS A 307 -0.81 16.70 -5.12
C CYS A 307 0.56 16.95 -4.46
N GLY A 308 0.65 16.94 -3.12
CA GLY A 308 1.90 17.04 -2.35
C GLY A 308 2.67 18.38 -2.39
N ASP A 309 2.62 19.12 -3.50
CA ASP A 309 3.44 20.33 -3.77
C ASP A 309 2.98 21.59 -3.00
N SER A 310 1.82 21.55 -2.32
CA SER A 310 1.36 22.64 -1.45
C SER A 310 1.27 22.20 0.01
N GLN A 311 1.60 23.12 0.92
CA GLN A 311 1.57 22.91 2.38
C GLN A 311 0.12 22.93 2.94
N LEU A 312 -0.84 22.42 2.15
CA LEU A 312 -2.26 22.42 2.42
C LEU A 312 -2.74 20.96 2.57
N PRO A 313 -3.34 20.60 3.71
CA PRO A 313 -3.73 19.22 3.97
C PRO A 313 -4.97 18.84 3.16
N ASN A 314 -5.01 17.60 2.68
CA ASN A 314 -6.18 17.00 2.05
C ASN A 314 -7.28 16.72 3.08
N VAL A 315 -8.55 16.73 2.63
CA VAL A 315 -9.74 16.59 3.47
C VAL A 315 -10.47 15.28 3.16
N PHE A 316 -10.72 14.51 4.22
CA PHE A 316 -11.26 13.16 4.17
C PHE A 316 -12.60 13.11 4.92
N THR A 317 -13.60 12.43 4.35
CA THR A 317 -14.83 12.12 5.06
C THR A 317 -14.57 11.06 6.11
N LYS A 318 -14.91 11.33 7.37
CA LYS A 318 -14.61 10.46 8.52
C LYS A 318 -15.59 9.28 8.58
N VAL A 319 -15.12 8.06 8.32
CA VAL A 319 -16.01 6.89 8.18
C VAL A 319 -16.76 6.57 9.48
N SER A 320 -16.12 6.69 10.64
CA SER A 320 -16.78 6.44 11.94
C SER A 320 -17.97 7.38 12.19
N SER A 321 -17.94 8.62 11.67
CA SER A 321 -19.06 9.57 11.78
C SER A 321 -20.30 9.18 10.97
N PHE A 322 -20.20 8.21 10.06
CA PHE A 322 -21.31 7.70 9.25
C PHE A 322 -21.68 6.25 9.55
N ARG A 323 -21.06 5.64 10.57
CA ARG A 323 -21.18 4.20 10.86
C ARG A 323 -22.64 3.71 10.94
N ASP A 324 -23.47 4.39 11.74
CA ASP A 324 -24.91 4.05 11.89
C ASP A 324 -25.68 4.10 10.56
N TRP A 325 -25.29 4.99 9.63
CA TRP A 325 -25.90 5.09 8.30
C TRP A 325 -25.39 4.00 7.35
N ILE A 326 -24.10 3.66 7.45
CA ILE A 326 -23.49 2.56 6.67
C ILE A 326 -24.18 1.24 7.04
N ASP A 327 -24.26 0.92 8.33
CA ASP A 327 -24.92 -0.30 8.82
C ASP A 327 -26.40 -0.34 8.39
N PHE A 328 -27.16 0.76 8.61
CA PHE A 328 -28.56 0.86 8.17
C PHE A 328 -28.75 0.63 6.65
N VAL A 329 -27.88 1.22 5.81
CA VAL A 329 -27.95 1.02 4.35
C VAL A 329 -27.54 -0.40 3.95
N MET A 330 -26.61 -1.02 4.67
CA MET A 330 -26.16 -2.38 4.41
C MET A 330 -27.20 -3.44 4.82
N GLU A 331 -27.97 -3.17 5.88
CA GLU A 331 -29.11 -3.97 6.35
C GLU A 331 -30.39 -3.81 5.50
N GLU A 332 -30.51 -2.75 4.69
CA GLU A 332 -31.67 -2.52 3.79
C GLU A 332 -31.75 -3.55 2.63
N GLU A 333 -32.27 -4.73 2.95
CA GLU A 333 -33.07 -5.57 2.07
C GLU A 333 -34.55 -5.17 2.23
N PRO A 334 -35.14 -4.36 1.32
CA PRO A 334 -36.56 -4.01 1.42
C PRO A 334 -37.41 -5.28 1.30
N PRO A 335 -38.35 -5.53 2.23
CA PRO A 335 -39.14 -6.76 2.21
C PRO A 335 -39.98 -6.82 0.94
N GLU A 336 -39.84 -7.91 0.17
CA GLU A 336 -40.82 -8.23 -0.87
C GLU A 336 -42.17 -8.40 -0.18
N LEU A 337 -43.11 -7.49 -0.48
CA LEU A 337 -44.46 -7.51 0.08
C LEU A 337 -45.27 -8.64 -0.55
N ILE A 338 -45.02 -9.87 -0.07
CA ILE A 338 -45.80 -11.06 -0.40
C ILE A 338 -47.23 -10.85 0.09
N SER A 339 -48.11 -10.44 -0.83
CA SER A 339 -49.53 -10.17 -0.58
C SER A 339 -50.32 -11.48 -0.47
N THR A 340 -50.15 -12.19 0.65
CA THR A 340 -50.88 -13.43 0.95
C THR A 340 -52.40 -13.21 1.05
N PRO A 341 -53.23 -14.11 0.52
CA PRO A 341 -54.61 -14.26 0.94
C PRO A 341 -54.95 -15.69 1.42
N GLY A 342 -54.69 -15.96 2.70
CA GLY A 342 -55.47 -16.91 3.51
C GLY A 342 -55.04 -18.40 3.55
N PRO A 343 -55.59 -19.21 4.50
CA PRO A 343 -54.90 -20.43 4.97
C PRO A 343 -55.72 -21.74 5.03
N ALA A 344 -55.10 -22.86 4.65
CA ALA A 344 -55.45 -24.25 5.05
C ALA A 344 -54.38 -25.24 4.52
N ALA A 345 -54.03 -26.37 5.14
CA ALA A 345 -54.19 -26.82 6.53
C ALA A 345 -53.27 -28.01 6.87
N GLN A 346 -52.73 -28.04 8.10
CA GLN A 346 -52.45 -29.18 9.00
C GLN A 346 -51.66 -30.46 8.57
N ALA A 347 -50.69 -30.81 9.45
CA ALA A 347 -50.37 -32.16 9.98
C ALA A 347 -49.41 -33.16 9.28
N SER A 348 -48.16 -33.17 9.78
CA SER A 348 -47.41 -34.29 10.40
C SER A 348 -46.99 -35.59 9.65
N PRO A 349 -45.72 -36.05 9.81
CA PRO A 349 -45.21 -37.43 9.53
C PRO A 349 -45.19 -38.28 10.84
N PRO A 350 -44.47 -39.44 11.00
CA PRO A 350 -43.68 -40.28 10.06
C PRO A 350 -44.01 -41.81 10.13
N GLU A 351 -43.23 -42.69 9.47
CA GLU A 351 -42.83 -44.03 10.00
C GLU A 351 -41.78 -44.78 9.12
N ASP A 352 -40.96 -45.64 9.76
CA ASP A 352 -40.02 -46.66 9.23
C ASP A 352 -39.89 -47.78 10.30
N PRO A 353 -39.77 -49.08 9.95
CA PRO A 353 -38.53 -49.79 10.36
C PRO A 353 -38.08 -51.04 9.54
N THR A 354 -36.83 -51.04 9.04
CA THR A 354 -35.80 -52.14 9.10
C THR A 354 -36.00 -53.54 8.44
N SER A 355 -34.90 -54.16 7.92
CA SER A 355 -34.37 -55.50 8.34
C SER A 355 -33.25 -56.15 7.47
N MET A 356 -32.03 -56.27 8.04
CA MET A 356 -31.01 -57.38 7.98
C MET A 356 -30.28 -57.87 6.67
N ARG A 357 -29.18 -58.65 6.88
CA ARG A 357 -28.17 -59.23 5.94
C ARG A 357 -28.09 -60.79 6.10
N PRO A 358 -27.01 -61.57 5.79
CA PRO A 358 -25.90 -61.54 4.78
C PRO A 358 -25.68 -62.91 4.04
N ASP A 359 -24.62 -63.09 3.21
CA ASP A 359 -23.61 -64.20 3.30
C ASP A 359 -22.55 -64.23 2.13
N VAL A 360 -21.47 -65.05 2.26
CA VAL A 360 -20.13 -64.92 1.60
C VAL A 360 -19.45 -66.32 1.40
N PRO A 361 -18.83 -66.72 0.24
CA PRO A 361 -17.34 -66.70 0.11
C PRO A 361 -16.64 -66.74 -1.30
N SER A 362 -15.34 -66.36 -1.28
CA SER A 362 -14.05 -66.86 -1.90
C SER A 362 -14.00 -68.11 -2.84
N PRO A 363 -12.91 -68.41 -3.64
CA PRO A 363 -11.47 -68.23 -3.30
C PRO A 363 -10.39 -67.94 -4.42
N LEU A 364 -9.11 -67.96 -3.97
CA LEU A 364 -7.77 -67.84 -4.62
C LEU A 364 -7.33 -69.14 -5.40
N PRO A 365 -6.09 -69.38 -5.96
CA PRO A 365 -4.74 -68.78 -5.68
C PRO A 365 -3.66 -68.71 -6.81
N ASP A 366 -2.39 -68.44 -6.41
CA ASP A 366 -1.06 -68.91 -6.92
C ASP A 366 -0.01 -67.89 -7.45
N ASP A 367 1.28 -68.23 -7.27
CA ASP A 367 2.50 -67.38 -7.19
C ASP A 367 3.80 -68.24 -7.43
N PRO A 368 5.07 -67.75 -7.52
CA PRO A 368 5.65 -66.49 -8.04
C PRO A 368 6.48 -66.68 -9.37
N PRO A 369 7.78 -67.12 -9.49
CA PRO A 369 9.07 -66.76 -8.84
C PRO A 369 10.31 -66.44 -9.76
N LEU A 370 11.15 -65.46 -9.34
CA LEU A 370 12.65 -65.33 -9.46
C LEU A 370 13.42 -65.28 -10.81
N VAL A 371 14.50 -64.45 -10.88
CA VAL A 371 15.95 -64.82 -11.11
C VAL A 371 16.88 -63.60 -11.41
N SER A 372 18.10 -63.56 -10.81
CA SER A 372 19.39 -62.82 -11.06
C SER A 372 19.44 -61.46 -11.83
N GLY A 373 20.34 -60.49 -11.59
CA GLY A 373 21.68 -60.47 -10.97
C GLY A 373 22.70 -59.70 -11.88
N PRO A 374 23.57 -58.77 -11.37
CA PRO A 374 24.28 -57.79 -12.22
C PRO A 374 25.77 -58.08 -12.55
N PRO A 375 26.29 -57.64 -13.73
CA PRO A 375 27.72 -57.55 -14.08
C PRO A 375 28.22 -56.09 -14.35
N PRO A 376 29.52 -55.82 -14.63
CA PRO A 376 30.23 -54.69 -13.98
C PRO A 376 30.79 -53.55 -14.89
N MET A 377 31.35 -52.52 -14.24
CA MET A 377 32.08 -51.40 -14.86
C MET A 377 33.50 -51.77 -15.38
N PRO A 378 33.96 -51.16 -16.49
CA PRO A 378 35.38 -51.02 -16.85
C PRO A 378 35.97 -49.67 -16.38
N ALA A 379 37.30 -49.50 -16.47
CA ALA A 379 38.06 -48.43 -15.80
C ALA A 379 38.63 -47.32 -16.70
N LEU A 380 39.08 -46.22 -16.06
CA LEU A 380 39.77 -45.05 -16.64
C LEU A 380 41.18 -45.36 -17.18
N PRO A 381 41.57 -44.69 -18.28
CA PRO A 381 42.95 -44.26 -18.57
C PRO A 381 43.02 -42.70 -18.67
N PRO A 382 44.17 -42.02 -18.91
CA PRO A 382 44.63 -41.03 -17.93
C PRO A 382 44.76 -39.57 -18.44
N THR A 383 45.22 -38.72 -17.51
CA THR A 383 45.54 -37.29 -17.62
C THR A 383 46.33 -36.85 -18.86
N GLU A 384 45.92 -35.74 -19.46
CA GLU A 384 46.81 -34.70 -20.00
C GLU A 384 46.46 -33.34 -19.36
N GLU A 385 47.45 -32.43 -19.30
CA GLU A 385 47.45 -31.21 -18.50
C GLU A 385 47.58 -29.98 -19.43
N MET A 386 46.53 -29.15 -19.56
CA MET A 386 46.64 -27.92 -20.37
C MET A 386 45.62 -26.82 -20.02
N ALA A 387 46.16 -25.66 -19.58
CA ALA A 387 45.61 -24.29 -19.61
C ALA A 387 44.30 -23.96 -18.84
N PRO A 388 44.18 -22.74 -18.28
CA PRO A 388 42.95 -22.27 -17.65
C PRO A 388 41.89 -21.88 -18.71
N PRO A 389 40.62 -22.27 -18.56
CA PRO A 389 39.56 -21.87 -19.48
C PRO A 389 39.10 -20.43 -19.24
N THR A 390 38.84 -19.71 -20.32
CA THR A 390 37.93 -18.55 -20.30
C THR A 390 36.53 -18.98 -19.84
N PRO A 391 35.73 -18.12 -19.19
CA PRO A 391 34.39 -18.48 -18.73
C PRO A 391 33.53 -18.98 -19.89
N ALA A 392 33.02 -20.21 -19.76
CA ALA A 392 32.06 -20.78 -20.68
C ALA A 392 30.68 -20.10 -20.49
N PRO A 393 29.80 -20.11 -21.50
CA PRO A 393 28.40 -19.77 -21.30
C PRO A 393 27.80 -20.67 -20.21
N ILE A 394 27.00 -20.08 -19.32
CA ILE A 394 26.21 -20.84 -18.34
C ILE A 394 25.32 -21.81 -19.14
N PRO A 395 25.37 -23.14 -18.88
CA PRO A 395 24.46 -24.07 -19.54
C PRO A 395 23.03 -23.73 -19.11
N PRO A 396 22.01 -23.90 -19.98
CA PRO A 396 20.62 -23.78 -19.52
C PRO A 396 20.39 -24.72 -18.35
N ALA A 397 19.60 -24.27 -17.37
CA ALA A 397 19.24 -25.08 -16.21
C ALA A 397 18.70 -26.45 -16.68
N PRO A 398 19.01 -27.55 -15.97
CA PRO A 398 18.55 -28.86 -16.38
C PRO A 398 17.02 -28.86 -16.43
N GLU A 399 16.44 -29.08 -17.61
CA GLU A 399 14.99 -29.22 -17.76
C GLU A 399 14.52 -30.32 -16.80
N ARG A 400 13.76 -29.93 -15.77
CA ARG A 400 13.28 -30.82 -14.71
C ARG A 400 12.26 -31.77 -15.34
N ALA A 401 12.75 -32.88 -15.87
CA ALA A 401 11.97 -33.97 -16.46
C ALA A 401 11.21 -34.78 -15.38
N GLY A 402 10.49 -34.06 -14.52
CA GLY A 402 9.49 -34.61 -13.63
C GLY A 402 8.20 -34.81 -14.42
N THR A 403 7.64 -36.01 -14.35
CA THR A 403 6.19 -36.16 -14.53
C THR A 403 5.48 -35.24 -13.54
N SER A 404 4.40 -34.59 -13.96
CA SER A 404 3.50 -33.92 -13.01
C SER A 404 3.10 -34.90 -11.89
N PRO A 405 2.98 -34.44 -10.63
CA PRO A 405 2.39 -35.25 -9.57
C PRO A 405 1.03 -35.84 -10.00
N SER A 406 0.65 -36.97 -9.41
CA SER A 406 -0.76 -37.36 -9.41
C SER A 406 -1.58 -36.30 -8.67
N GLU A 407 -2.83 -36.10 -9.08
CA GLU A 407 -3.74 -35.11 -8.48
C GLU A 407 -3.80 -35.28 -6.95
N ASP A 408 -3.87 -36.53 -6.48
CA ASP A 408 -3.79 -36.96 -5.08
C ASP A 408 -2.60 -36.36 -4.28
N VAL A 409 -1.44 -36.14 -4.92
CA VAL A 409 -0.22 -35.62 -4.27
C VAL A 409 -0.18 -34.09 -4.29
N GLN A 410 -0.84 -33.45 -5.26
CA GLN A 410 -1.01 -32.00 -5.24
C GLN A 410 -1.98 -31.60 -4.12
N GLU A 411 -3.10 -32.32 -3.95
CA GLU A 411 -4.06 -32.09 -2.86
C GLU A 411 -3.38 -32.20 -1.48
N LEU A 412 -2.55 -33.22 -1.25
CA LEU A 412 -1.75 -33.39 -0.02
C LEU A 412 -0.77 -32.24 0.24
N ASN A 413 -0.17 -31.64 -0.80
CA ASN A 413 0.73 -30.50 -0.65
C ASN A 413 -0.03 -29.21 -0.31
N GLU A 414 -1.21 -29.00 -0.91
CA GLU A 414 -2.09 -27.86 -0.61
C GLU A 414 -2.66 -27.95 0.82
N ASP A 415 -3.03 -29.15 1.29
CA ASP A 415 -3.42 -29.41 2.68
C ASP A 415 -2.25 -29.17 3.66
N LEU A 416 -1.02 -29.59 3.34
CA LEU A 416 0.16 -29.36 4.18
C LEU A 416 0.45 -27.86 4.33
N MET A 417 0.34 -27.09 3.25
CA MET A 417 0.45 -25.63 3.28
C MET A 417 -0.65 -24.98 4.12
N PHE A 418 -1.90 -25.47 4.02
CA PHE A 418 -3.01 -24.98 4.83
C PHE A 418 -2.80 -25.25 6.33
N VAL A 419 -2.35 -26.45 6.70
CA VAL A 419 -2.01 -26.81 8.09
C VAL A 419 -0.87 -25.94 8.65
N ALA A 420 0.20 -25.76 7.88
CA ALA A 420 1.35 -24.96 8.30
C ALA A 420 1.01 -23.47 8.52
N ALA A 421 0.09 -22.92 7.73
CA ALA A 421 -0.38 -21.54 7.84
C ALA A 421 -1.34 -21.28 9.03
N LYS A 422 -1.83 -22.32 9.72
CA LYS A 422 -2.72 -22.15 10.88
C LYS A 422 -2.00 -21.53 12.09
N PRO A 423 -2.74 -20.96 13.05
CA PRO A 423 -2.24 -20.75 14.41
C PRO A 423 -1.71 -22.04 15.07
N GLU A 424 -0.76 -21.90 15.99
CA GLU A 424 -0.19 -23.01 16.79
C GLU A 424 -1.22 -23.67 17.72
N SER A 425 -2.39 -23.06 17.95
CA SER A 425 -3.53 -23.67 18.67
C SER A 425 -4.39 -24.60 17.81
N ASP A 426 -4.33 -24.46 16.49
CA ASP A 426 -5.32 -25.00 15.54
C ASP A 426 -4.69 -26.03 14.57
N SER A 427 -3.36 -26.19 14.66
CA SER A 427 -2.53 -27.22 14.02
C SER A 427 -1.83 -28.06 15.08
N THR A 428 -1.37 -29.26 14.72
CA THR A 428 -0.52 -30.06 15.61
C THR A 428 0.64 -30.67 14.83
N GLU A 429 1.72 -31.03 15.54
CA GLU A 429 2.86 -31.77 14.97
C GLU A 429 2.37 -33.05 14.25
N SER A 430 1.37 -33.74 14.82
CA SER A 430 0.72 -34.92 14.21
C SER A 430 0.03 -34.64 12.88
N GLU A 431 -0.64 -33.48 12.70
CA GLU A 431 -1.30 -33.17 11.42
C GLU A 431 -0.26 -33.01 10.29
N VAL A 432 0.91 -32.44 10.60
CA VAL A 432 2.04 -32.30 9.68
C VAL A 432 2.69 -33.65 9.40
N GLU A 433 2.95 -34.43 10.46
CA GLU A 433 3.53 -35.78 10.35
C GLU A 433 2.63 -36.75 9.56
N ASP A 434 1.32 -36.71 9.75
CA ASP A 434 0.35 -37.57 9.05
C ASP A 434 0.26 -37.23 7.55
N LEU A 435 0.27 -35.94 7.18
CA LEU A 435 0.23 -35.50 5.78
C LEU A 435 1.52 -35.87 5.02
N ILE A 436 2.69 -35.67 5.64
CA ILE A 436 3.97 -36.06 5.05
C ILE A 436 4.09 -37.59 4.97
N SER A 437 3.64 -38.32 6.01
CA SER A 437 3.55 -39.79 5.98
C SER A 437 2.59 -40.32 4.91
N SER A 438 1.62 -39.51 4.50
CA SER A 438 0.69 -39.81 3.40
C SER A 438 1.26 -39.50 2.01
N GLY A 439 2.38 -38.75 1.93
CA GLY A 439 3.10 -38.47 0.69
C GLY A 439 3.23 -36.98 0.32
N ALA A 440 2.86 -36.05 1.20
CA ALA A 440 3.13 -34.62 0.97
C ALA A 440 4.64 -34.33 0.97
N ASP A 441 5.11 -33.50 0.04
CA ASP A 441 6.49 -33.02 -0.04
C ASP A 441 6.63 -31.73 0.78
N PRO A 442 7.41 -31.71 1.88
CA PRO A 442 7.60 -30.51 2.70
C PRO A 442 8.30 -29.37 1.93
N ASN A 443 8.94 -29.67 0.80
CA ASN A 443 9.60 -28.75 -0.11
C ASN A 443 8.76 -28.41 -1.35
N ALA A 444 7.48 -28.79 -1.37
CA ALA A 444 6.55 -28.34 -2.40
C ALA A 444 6.41 -26.81 -2.36
N CYS A 445 6.53 -26.19 -3.53
CA CYS A 445 6.30 -24.76 -3.74
C CYS A 445 4.82 -24.49 -4.02
N CYS A 446 4.23 -23.48 -3.39
CA CYS A 446 2.85 -23.07 -3.59
C CYS A 446 2.61 -22.61 -5.04
N THR A 447 1.65 -23.24 -5.72
CA THR A 447 1.22 -22.91 -7.09
C THR A 447 0.07 -21.88 -7.13
N ALA A 448 -0.29 -21.28 -6.00
CA ALA A 448 -1.36 -20.30 -5.88
C ALA A 448 -0.85 -18.84 -5.87
N ILE A 449 -1.72 -17.92 -6.29
CA ILE A 449 -1.35 -16.59 -6.81
C ILE A 449 -1.24 -15.57 -5.67
N GLY A 450 -0.08 -14.93 -5.49
CA GLY A 450 0.11 -13.83 -4.54
C GLY A 450 1.57 -13.62 -4.07
N LYS A 451 1.77 -12.88 -2.96
CA LYS A 451 3.11 -12.66 -2.37
C LYS A 451 3.83 -13.98 -1.97
N PHE A 452 3.06 -15.05 -1.78
CA PHE A 452 3.53 -16.38 -1.39
C PHE A 452 3.61 -17.37 -2.57
N GLU A 453 3.49 -16.90 -3.82
CA GLU A 453 3.68 -17.73 -5.01
C GLU A 453 5.11 -18.30 -5.02
N GLY A 454 5.23 -19.64 -5.07
CA GLY A 454 6.49 -20.35 -4.92
C GLY A 454 6.90 -20.72 -3.48
N CYS A 455 6.22 -20.25 -2.43
CA CYS A 455 6.63 -20.50 -1.03
C CYS A 455 6.30 -21.92 -0.53
N THR A 456 7.12 -22.42 0.38
CA THR A 456 6.98 -23.74 1.01
C THR A 456 6.04 -23.71 2.22
N ALA A 457 5.60 -24.89 2.67
CA ALA A 457 4.91 -25.03 3.94
C ALA A 457 5.71 -24.44 5.13
N LEU A 458 7.05 -24.58 5.12
CA LEU A 458 7.91 -24.03 6.18
C LEU A 458 7.84 -22.50 6.26
N VAL A 459 7.88 -21.80 5.12
CA VAL A 459 7.71 -20.33 5.08
C VAL A 459 6.34 -19.92 5.62
N LEU A 460 5.27 -20.68 5.34
CA LEU A 460 3.93 -20.32 5.81
C LEU A 460 3.78 -20.36 7.34
N THR A 461 4.65 -21.08 8.06
CA THR A 461 4.65 -21.09 9.54
C THR A 461 5.07 -19.76 10.17
N THR A 462 5.78 -18.88 9.45
CA THR A 462 6.26 -17.60 10.01
C THR A 462 5.09 -16.67 10.33
N ARG A 463 4.08 -16.61 9.46
CA ARG A 463 2.88 -15.76 9.56
C ARG A 463 2.10 -15.93 10.86
N SER A 464 2.14 -17.13 11.44
CA SER A 464 1.49 -17.49 12.70
C SER A 464 2.49 -17.79 13.83
N ASN A 465 3.79 -17.62 13.57
CA ASN A 465 4.90 -18.01 14.44
C ASN A 465 4.77 -19.45 14.97
N ASN A 466 4.32 -20.37 14.12
CA ASN A 466 3.90 -21.71 14.49
C ASN A 466 5.11 -22.65 14.67
N THR A 467 5.65 -22.71 15.90
CA THR A 467 6.88 -23.43 16.20
C THR A 467 6.69 -24.95 16.14
N ALA A 468 5.49 -25.44 16.46
CA ALA A 468 5.11 -26.85 16.36
C ALA A 468 5.17 -27.33 14.90
N ALA A 469 4.46 -26.66 13.99
CA ALA A 469 4.48 -27.02 12.56
C ALA A 469 5.88 -26.87 11.95
N ALA A 470 6.63 -25.81 12.31
CA ALA A 470 8.00 -25.61 11.85
C ALA A 470 8.93 -26.76 12.27
N LYS A 471 8.87 -27.22 13.52
CA LYS A 471 9.68 -28.37 14.01
C LYS A 471 9.33 -29.66 13.28
N ALA A 472 8.04 -29.94 13.08
CA ALA A 472 7.61 -31.15 12.37
C ALA A 472 8.05 -31.14 10.90
N LEU A 473 7.95 -30.00 10.22
CA LEU A 473 8.46 -29.81 8.85
C LEU A 473 9.98 -30.01 8.76
N VAL A 474 10.76 -29.38 9.65
CA VAL A 474 12.22 -29.53 9.69
C VAL A 474 12.63 -30.98 10.02
N ALA A 475 11.99 -31.62 11.00
CA ALA A 475 12.24 -33.02 11.34
C ALA A 475 11.92 -33.99 10.19
N ALA A 476 11.00 -33.62 9.31
CA ALA A 476 10.63 -34.35 8.11
C ALA A 476 11.51 -34.06 6.88
N GLY A 477 12.48 -33.13 6.98
CA GLY A 477 13.38 -32.77 5.88
C GLY A 477 12.87 -31.63 4.98
N ALA A 478 12.12 -30.68 5.53
CA ALA A 478 12.01 -29.35 4.94
C ALA A 478 13.39 -28.68 4.85
N ASP A 479 13.71 -28.13 3.69
CA ASP A 479 14.87 -27.30 3.43
C ASP A 479 14.67 -25.92 4.09
N VAL A 480 15.53 -25.61 5.05
CA VAL A 480 15.44 -24.41 5.91
C VAL A 480 15.90 -23.12 5.22
N ASP A 481 16.58 -23.24 4.08
CA ASP A 481 17.12 -22.12 3.31
C ASP A 481 16.36 -21.86 2.02
N LEU A 482 15.61 -22.84 1.51
CA LEU A 482 14.87 -22.82 0.23
C LEU A 482 14.04 -21.53 0.06
N PRO A 483 14.49 -20.58 -0.81
CA PRO A 483 13.92 -19.25 -0.87
C PRO A 483 12.61 -19.21 -1.67
N CYS A 484 11.79 -18.20 -1.41
CA CYS A 484 10.60 -17.92 -2.21
C CYS A 484 10.33 -16.43 -2.38
N GLY A 485 9.55 -16.08 -3.40
CA GLY A 485 9.35 -14.69 -3.81
C GLY A 485 10.65 -14.08 -4.35
N LEU A 486 11.09 -12.97 -3.74
CA LEU A 486 12.21 -12.15 -4.18
C LEU A 486 13.57 -12.71 -3.69
N GLU A 487 13.84 -13.98 -3.96
CA GLU A 487 15.03 -14.72 -3.47
C GLU A 487 15.15 -14.77 -1.92
N SER A 488 14.07 -14.42 -1.21
CA SER A 488 14.01 -14.32 0.25
C SER A 488 13.94 -15.70 0.92
N SER A 489 14.93 -16.03 1.75
CA SER A 489 14.98 -17.29 2.54
C SER A 489 13.92 -17.33 3.67
N PRO A 490 13.60 -18.50 4.25
CA PRO A 490 12.66 -18.61 5.38
C PRO A 490 13.02 -17.72 6.59
N LEU A 491 14.31 -17.44 6.83
CA LEU A 491 14.73 -16.49 7.88
C LEU A 491 14.42 -15.01 7.54
N HIS A 492 14.40 -14.61 6.26
CA HIS A 492 13.92 -13.26 5.88
C HIS A 492 12.43 -13.12 6.21
N TRP A 493 11.62 -14.11 5.82
CA TRP A 493 10.20 -14.16 6.16
C TRP A 493 9.96 -14.19 7.67
N ALA A 494 10.79 -14.91 8.42
CA ALA A 494 10.70 -14.93 9.88
C ALA A 494 11.08 -13.58 10.52
N ALA A 495 12.08 -12.88 9.98
CA ALA A 495 12.48 -11.54 10.40
C ALA A 495 11.42 -10.47 10.10
N MET A 496 10.82 -10.52 8.90
CA MET A 496 9.79 -9.59 8.45
C MET A 496 8.44 -9.80 9.18
N GLU A 497 8.04 -11.04 9.47
CA GLU A 497 6.76 -11.34 10.18
C GLU A 497 6.92 -11.36 11.73
N ASN A 498 8.10 -11.00 12.28
CA ASN A 498 8.45 -11.10 13.71
C ASN A 498 8.23 -12.52 14.29
N ALA A 499 8.54 -13.56 13.52
CA ALA A 499 8.35 -14.96 13.89
C ALA A 499 9.50 -15.48 14.77
N ILE A 500 9.62 -14.95 16.00
CA ILE A 500 10.74 -15.22 16.93
C ILE A 500 10.94 -16.73 17.19
N GLY A 501 9.83 -17.47 17.39
CA GLY A 501 9.87 -18.89 17.69
C GLY A 501 10.26 -19.74 16.47
N VAL A 502 9.76 -19.38 15.27
CA VAL A 502 10.18 -20.03 14.02
C VAL A 502 11.63 -19.67 13.68
N SER A 503 12.06 -18.44 13.95
CA SER A 503 13.46 -18.01 13.79
C SER A 503 14.40 -18.87 14.63
N GLN A 504 14.06 -19.13 15.90
CA GLN A 504 14.85 -20.03 16.74
C GLN A 504 14.85 -21.48 16.21
N VAL A 505 13.73 -21.97 15.65
CA VAL A 505 13.68 -23.31 15.02
C VAL A 505 14.57 -23.41 13.77
N LEU A 506 14.60 -22.37 12.94
CA LEU A 506 15.48 -22.31 11.75
C LEU A 506 16.96 -22.23 12.16
N VAL A 507 17.30 -21.42 13.17
CA VAL A 507 18.66 -21.32 13.73
C VAL A 507 19.10 -22.63 14.41
N ASP A 508 18.22 -23.28 15.18
CA ASP A 508 18.49 -24.59 15.80
C ASP A 508 18.67 -25.71 14.75
N ALA A 509 18.30 -25.45 13.49
CA ALA A 509 18.42 -26.34 12.35
C ALA A 509 19.58 -25.99 11.39
N ASP A 510 20.50 -25.10 11.78
CA ASP A 510 21.71 -24.70 11.04
C ASP A 510 21.45 -23.93 9.72
N ALA A 511 20.32 -23.22 9.63
CA ALA A 511 19.97 -22.36 8.48
C ALA A 511 20.97 -21.19 8.27
N GLU A 512 21.12 -20.74 7.02
CA GLU A 512 22.01 -19.62 6.69
C GLU A 512 21.52 -18.32 7.35
N LEU A 513 22.39 -17.68 8.13
CA LEU A 513 22.08 -16.45 8.87
C LEU A 513 22.19 -15.18 8.02
N ASP A 514 23.03 -15.21 6.98
CA ASP A 514 23.32 -14.08 6.08
C ASP A 514 22.99 -14.32 4.58
N PRO A 515 21.95 -15.11 4.21
CA PRO A 515 21.54 -15.26 2.82
C PRO A 515 21.11 -13.90 2.28
N ARG A 516 21.14 -13.75 0.96
CA ARG A 516 20.88 -12.48 0.29
C ARG A 516 19.69 -12.60 -0.65
N ASP A 517 18.69 -11.78 -0.38
CA ASP A 517 17.51 -11.62 -1.23
C ASP A 517 17.83 -10.81 -2.51
N ALA A 518 16.79 -10.51 -3.29
CA ALA A 518 16.87 -9.72 -4.49
C ALA A 518 17.44 -8.30 -4.28
N ASP A 519 17.31 -7.67 -3.10
CA ASP A 519 17.96 -6.39 -2.77
C ASP A 519 19.25 -6.50 -1.95
N ARG A 520 19.76 -7.73 -1.82
CA ARG A 520 20.97 -8.11 -1.09
C ARG A 520 20.92 -7.73 0.39
N ASP A 521 19.73 -7.53 0.94
CA ASP A 521 19.50 -7.51 2.37
C ASP A 521 19.86 -8.88 2.97
N THR A 522 19.79 -8.96 4.29
CA THR A 522 19.89 -10.21 5.04
C THR A 522 18.74 -10.21 6.05
N PRO A 523 18.40 -11.34 6.71
CA PRO A 523 17.37 -11.37 7.75
C PRO A 523 17.56 -10.29 8.83
N LEU A 524 18.81 -9.89 9.12
CA LEU A 524 19.12 -8.84 10.09
C LEU A 524 18.76 -7.42 9.59
N HIS A 525 18.83 -7.16 8.28
CA HIS A 525 18.36 -5.90 7.69
C HIS A 525 16.83 -5.77 7.80
N GLU A 526 16.07 -6.84 7.57
CA GLU A 526 14.60 -6.87 7.75
C GLU A 526 14.21 -6.49 9.19
N THR A 527 14.92 -7.03 10.20
CA THR A 527 14.67 -6.62 11.60
C THR A 527 14.96 -5.14 11.84
N SER A 528 15.94 -4.56 11.13
CA SER A 528 16.32 -3.15 11.21
C SER A 528 15.39 -2.21 10.43
N TRP A 529 14.62 -2.73 9.48
CA TRP A 529 13.59 -1.98 8.75
C TRP A 529 12.28 -1.88 9.56
N SER A 530 11.94 -2.95 10.28
CA SER A 530 10.67 -3.12 10.99
C SER A 530 10.77 -3.01 12.52
N ASN A 531 11.97 -2.72 13.06
CA ASN A 531 12.27 -2.67 14.50
C ASN A 531 11.94 -3.98 15.26
N HIS A 532 12.16 -5.14 14.63
CA HIS A 532 11.72 -6.46 15.12
C HIS A 532 12.74 -7.12 16.07
N ILE A 533 12.86 -6.52 17.27
CA ILE A 533 13.78 -6.81 18.37
C ILE A 533 14.03 -8.32 18.57
N GLY A 534 12.99 -9.11 18.82
CA GLY A 534 13.15 -10.50 19.24
C GLY A 534 13.72 -11.43 18.17
N VAL A 535 13.63 -11.07 16.88
CA VAL A 535 14.32 -11.81 15.82
C VAL A 535 15.76 -11.32 15.67
N ALA A 536 16.01 -10.01 15.87
CA ALA A 536 17.37 -9.48 15.94
C ALA A 536 18.17 -10.14 17.07
N GLU A 537 17.59 -10.29 18.26
CA GLU A 537 18.20 -11.00 19.39
C GLU A 537 18.62 -12.44 19.02
N VAL A 538 17.76 -13.17 18.31
CA VAL A 538 18.03 -14.55 17.85
C VAL A 538 19.18 -14.56 16.84
N LEU A 539 19.15 -13.70 15.82
CA LEU A 539 20.16 -13.63 14.75
C LEU A 539 21.54 -13.17 15.27
N VAL A 540 21.59 -12.11 16.08
CA VAL A 540 22.83 -11.59 16.68
C VAL A 540 23.47 -12.64 17.59
N LYS A 541 22.67 -13.32 18.42
CA LYS A 541 23.12 -14.40 19.29
C LYS A 541 23.55 -15.66 18.54
N ALA A 542 22.99 -15.92 17.35
CA ALA A 542 23.42 -16.99 16.45
C ALA A 542 24.76 -16.66 15.75
N GLY A 543 25.12 -15.37 15.66
CA GLY A 543 26.37 -14.91 15.04
C GLY A 543 26.21 -14.41 13.61
N ALA A 544 25.02 -13.90 13.24
CA ALA A 544 24.78 -13.24 11.95
C ALA A 544 25.73 -12.04 11.74
N ASN A 545 26.08 -11.75 10.49
CA ASN A 545 27.05 -10.72 10.13
C ASN A 545 26.45 -9.30 10.26
N LEU A 546 26.75 -8.66 11.39
CA LEU A 546 26.35 -7.28 11.71
C LEU A 546 26.86 -6.26 10.66
N GLU A 547 27.93 -6.59 9.93
CA GLU A 547 28.55 -5.77 8.88
C GLU A 547 28.17 -6.21 7.44
N ALA A 548 27.14 -7.05 7.29
CA ALA A 548 26.55 -7.31 5.99
C ALA A 548 26.02 -6.01 5.37
N ARG A 549 26.23 -5.80 4.06
CA ARG A 549 25.77 -4.57 3.36
C ARG A 549 24.80 -4.84 2.22
N ARG A 550 23.64 -4.17 2.24
CA ARG A 550 22.57 -4.24 1.24
C ARG A 550 22.92 -3.60 -0.11
N ARG A 551 22.01 -3.60 -1.09
CA ARG A 551 22.21 -2.94 -2.41
C ARG A 551 22.56 -1.46 -2.30
N GLY A 552 21.94 -0.72 -1.37
CA GLY A 552 22.28 0.66 -1.05
C GLY A 552 23.63 0.86 -0.35
N GLY A 553 24.27 -0.22 0.12
CA GLY A 553 25.57 -0.18 0.80
C GLY A 553 25.52 0.05 2.30
N ASP A 554 24.36 0.38 2.87
CA ASP A 554 24.14 0.46 4.33
C ASP A 554 24.29 -0.93 4.99
N THR A 555 24.67 -0.94 6.28
CA THR A 555 24.60 -2.09 7.20
C THR A 555 23.27 -2.09 7.97
N PRO A 556 22.90 -3.17 8.68
CA PRO A 556 21.75 -3.18 9.61
C PRO A 556 21.73 -1.97 10.56
N LEU A 557 22.88 -1.62 11.17
CA LEU A 557 22.95 -0.48 12.10
C LEU A 557 22.73 0.87 11.38
N LEU A 558 23.33 1.06 10.19
CA LEU A 558 23.04 2.24 9.34
C LEU A 558 21.56 2.31 8.93
N LEU A 559 20.91 1.16 8.71
CA LEU A 559 19.50 1.09 8.36
C LEU A 559 18.57 1.47 9.52
N THR A 560 18.89 1.07 10.76
CA THR A 560 18.10 1.51 11.94
C THR A 560 18.05 3.03 12.10
N ALA A 561 19.12 3.73 11.70
CA ALA A 561 19.20 5.18 11.70
C ALA A 561 18.42 5.86 10.56
N ARG A 562 17.94 5.11 9.55
CA ARG A 562 17.00 5.59 8.52
C ARG A 562 15.54 5.26 8.78
N ARG A 563 15.25 4.40 9.78
CA ARG A 563 13.93 3.77 10.01
C ARG A 563 13.47 3.86 11.47
N ASP A 564 13.95 4.87 12.21
CA ASP A 564 13.74 5.09 13.65
C ASP A 564 13.58 3.79 14.46
N SER A 565 14.61 2.94 14.40
CA SER A 565 14.57 1.59 15.00
C SER A 565 15.53 1.45 16.19
N PRO A 566 15.32 2.20 17.29
CA PRO A 566 16.28 2.30 18.40
C PRO A 566 16.50 0.98 19.15
N HIS A 567 15.46 0.14 19.27
CA HIS A 567 15.57 -1.12 20.00
C HIS A 567 16.43 -2.15 19.23
N VAL A 568 16.30 -2.21 17.90
CA VAL A 568 17.21 -3.04 17.08
C VAL A 568 18.59 -2.41 16.99
N ALA A 569 18.72 -1.08 17.01
CA ALA A 569 20.02 -0.41 17.13
C ALA A 569 20.73 -0.80 18.45
N GLU A 570 19.99 -0.94 19.55
CA GLU A 570 20.51 -1.36 20.85
C GLU A 570 20.99 -2.82 20.81
N VAL A 571 20.17 -3.75 20.29
CA VAL A 571 20.56 -5.16 20.11
C VAL A 571 21.78 -5.33 19.20
N LEU A 572 21.89 -4.53 18.12
CA LEU A 572 23.05 -4.53 17.23
C LEU A 572 24.32 -3.96 17.91
N ALA A 573 24.17 -2.90 18.69
CA ALA A 573 25.29 -2.26 19.38
C ALA A 573 25.79 -3.11 20.58
N GLU A 574 24.90 -3.73 21.36
CA GLU A 574 25.26 -4.75 22.36
C GLU A 574 25.91 -5.99 21.70
N GLY A 575 25.47 -6.35 20.49
CA GLY A 575 26.08 -7.38 19.65
C GLY A 575 27.49 -7.04 19.15
N GLY A 576 27.90 -5.76 19.20
CA GLY A 576 29.22 -5.29 18.76
C GLY A 576 29.29 -4.89 17.29
N ALA A 577 28.19 -4.43 16.69
CA ALA A 577 28.20 -3.80 15.36
C ALA A 577 29.08 -2.53 15.36
N ASP A 578 29.70 -2.22 14.22
CA ASP A 578 30.59 -1.06 14.09
C ASP A 578 29.77 0.24 14.03
N THR A 579 29.74 0.99 15.14
CA THR A 579 29.09 2.32 15.22
C THR A 579 29.71 3.34 14.28
N GLU A 580 30.95 3.13 13.83
CA GLU A 580 31.65 3.96 12.84
C GLU A 580 31.52 3.43 11.41
N ALA A 581 30.71 2.39 11.19
CA ALA A 581 30.36 1.93 9.85
C ALA A 581 29.73 3.07 9.04
N ARG A 582 30.23 3.28 7.82
CA ARG A 582 29.87 4.44 6.99
C ARG A 582 29.09 4.08 5.73
N THR A 583 28.23 5.00 5.31
CA THR A 583 27.51 4.94 4.03
C THR A 583 28.47 4.97 2.84
N THR A 584 28.04 4.44 1.69
CA THR A 584 28.84 4.46 0.45
C THR A 584 28.87 5.81 -0.26
N ALA A 585 27.91 6.69 0.04
CA ALA A 585 27.84 8.07 -0.45
C ALA A 585 27.87 9.04 0.73
N GLY A 586 28.70 10.10 0.67
CA GLY A 586 28.83 11.11 1.72
C GLY A 586 29.59 10.66 2.98
N ASN A 587 29.87 9.36 3.13
CA ASN A 587 30.65 8.78 4.23
C ASN A 587 30.08 9.09 5.64
N PHE A 588 28.75 9.12 5.76
CA PHE A 588 28.01 9.35 7.01
C PHE A 588 28.05 8.11 7.92
N THR A 589 28.11 8.30 9.24
CA THR A 589 27.89 7.23 10.23
C THR A 589 26.40 7.13 10.61
N ALA A 590 26.00 6.05 11.29
CA ALA A 590 24.63 5.91 11.80
C ALA A 590 24.20 7.08 12.70
N LEU A 591 25.15 7.60 13.51
CA LEU A 591 24.91 8.74 14.40
C LEU A 591 24.59 10.04 13.63
N MET A 592 25.24 10.27 12.50
CA MET A 592 24.98 11.44 11.65
C MET A 592 23.60 11.38 10.99
N ILE A 593 23.20 10.21 10.50
CA ILE A 593 21.89 10.00 9.89
C ILE A 593 20.79 10.21 10.95
N ALA A 594 20.92 9.56 12.12
CA ALA A 594 19.94 9.70 13.19
C ALA A 594 19.83 11.14 13.73
N ALA A 595 20.93 11.91 13.75
CA ALA A 595 20.89 13.33 14.10
C ALA A 595 20.23 14.20 13.01
N GLY A 596 20.49 13.93 11.72
CA GLY A 596 19.87 14.62 10.59
C GLY A 596 18.36 14.38 10.48
N GLU A 597 17.91 13.15 10.78
CA GLU A 597 16.50 12.77 10.82
C GLU A 597 15.81 13.11 12.15
N GLY A 598 16.56 13.44 13.19
CA GLY A 598 16.01 13.77 14.52
C GLY A 598 15.58 12.56 15.37
N TYR A 599 16.06 11.35 15.04
CA TYR A 599 15.75 10.10 15.74
C TYR A 599 16.49 10.02 17.09
N LEU A 600 15.98 10.78 18.04
CA LEU A 600 16.56 11.04 19.36
C LEU A 600 16.94 9.78 20.16
N GLU A 601 16.11 8.74 20.13
CA GLU A 601 16.39 7.51 20.88
C GLU A 601 17.45 6.66 20.17
N VAL A 602 17.52 6.66 18.83
CA VAL A 602 18.63 6.05 18.09
C VAL A 602 19.95 6.78 18.39
N VAL A 603 19.94 8.11 18.44
CA VAL A 603 21.10 8.92 18.87
C VAL A 603 21.54 8.57 20.29
N LYS A 604 20.59 8.46 21.24
CA LYS A 604 20.89 8.06 22.64
C LYS A 604 21.54 6.68 22.72
N VAL A 605 21.01 5.69 21.98
CA VAL A 605 21.57 4.33 21.91
C VAL A 605 22.99 4.32 21.34
N LEU A 606 23.22 5.01 20.22
CA LEU A 606 24.53 5.06 19.55
C LEU A 606 25.60 5.76 20.41
N VAL A 607 25.25 6.87 21.07
CA VAL A 607 26.17 7.58 21.98
C VAL A 607 26.43 6.76 23.25
N ALA A 608 25.44 6.05 23.79
CA ALA A 608 25.63 5.15 24.94
C ALA A 608 26.62 4.00 24.62
N HIS A 609 26.64 3.53 23.37
CA HIS A 609 27.55 2.50 22.89
C HIS A 609 28.86 3.03 22.30
N GLY A 610 29.09 4.35 22.35
CA GLY A 610 30.40 4.96 22.10
C GLY A 610 30.68 5.42 20.66
N ALA A 611 29.65 5.67 19.85
CA ALA A 611 29.80 6.33 18.55
C ALA A 611 30.51 7.70 18.68
N ASP A 612 31.40 8.04 17.75
CA ASP A 612 32.19 9.28 17.84
C ASP A 612 31.37 10.49 17.40
N VAL A 613 30.86 11.26 18.36
CA VAL A 613 30.17 12.54 18.11
C VAL A 613 31.01 13.55 17.31
N SER A 614 32.34 13.40 17.30
CA SER A 614 33.29 14.27 16.58
C SER A 614 33.72 13.74 15.21
N ALA A 615 33.23 12.55 14.81
CA ALA A 615 33.36 11.99 13.47
C ALA A 615 32.90 12.99 12.39
N ARG A 616 33.48 12.92 11.19
CA ARG A 616 33.09 13.79 10.06
C ARG A 616 32.72 13.02 8.78
N ASN A 617 31.78 13.58 8.02
CA ASN A 617 31.37 13.13 6.68
C ASN A 617 32.37 13.65 5.59
N GLU A 618 32.06 13.48 4.30
CA GLU A 618 32.92 13.99 3.20
C GLU A 618 32.96 15.53 3.11
N GLU A 619 31.90 16.23 3.53
CA GLU A 619 31.83 17.70 3.52
C GLU A 619 32.54 18.32 4.76
N GLY A 620 32.85 17.49 5.75
CA GLY A 620 33.55 17.84 6.98
C GLY A 620 32.62 18.11 8.18
N GLU A 621 31.35 17.77 8.08
CA GLU A 621 30.31 17.99 9.09
C GLU A 621 30.25 16.84 10.10
N THR A 622 29.94 17.16 11.37
CA THR A 622 29.68 16.20 12.45
C THR A 622 28.19 15.90 12.61
N ALA A 623 27.84 14.90 13.42
CA ALA A 623 26.44 14.68 13.81
C ALA A 623 25.81 15.91 14.49
N GLY A 624 26.59 16.69 15.25
CA GLY A 624 26.14 17.94 15.86
C GLY A 624 25.96 19.10 14.87
N ASP A 625 26.73 19.13 13.78
CA ASP A 625 26.54 20.09 12.68
C ASP A 625 25.25 19.76 11.88
N LEU A 626 24.90 18.47 11.76
CA LEU A 626 23.81 17.96 10.91
C LEU A 626 22.41 17.96 11.56
N ILE A 627 22.28 18.30 12.85
CA ILE A 627 21.02 18.17 13.62
C ILE A 627 19.83 18.76 12.86
N CYS A 628 18.91 17.88 12.43
CA CYS A 628 17.66 18.26 11.77
C CYS A 628 17.80 19.19 10.55
N ILE A 629 18.95 19.17 9.84
CA ILE A 629 19.17 20.03 8.66
C ILE A 629 18.16 19.74 7.54
N GLU A 630 17.82 18.47 7.32
CA GLU A 630 16.89 18.06 6.27
C GLU A 630 15.46 17.77 6.79
N ASN A 631 15.32 17.35 8.06
CA ASN A 631 14.00 17.05 8.64
C ASN A 631 13.29 18.26 9.26
N ILE A 632 12.46 18.93 8.46
CA ILE A 632 11.57 20.03 8.89
C ILE A 632 10.50 19.65 9.93
N ARG A 633 10.27 18.35 10.21
CA ARG A 633 9.35 17.87 11.27
C ARG A 633 10.00 17.89 12.66
N CYS A 634 11.32 18.08 12.77
CA CYS A 634 12.00 18.12 14.06
C CYS A 634 11.41 19.17 15.01
N LYS A 635 10.97 18.69 16.18
CA LYS A 635 10.38 19.54 17.23
C LYS A 635 11.50 20.25 17.99
N ALA A 636 11.25 21.46 18.48
CA ALA A 636 12.27 22.30 19.11
C ALA A 636 12.82 21.72 20.44
N ASP A 637 12.04 20.88 21.13
CA ASP A 637 12.49 20.07 22.28
C ASP A 637 13.45 18.95 21.85
N VAL A 638 13.14 18.21 20.78
CA VAL A 638 14.04 17.21 20.17
C VAL A 638 15.36 17.84 19.74
N VAL A 639 15.33 18.98 19.03
CA VAL A 639 16.55 19.72 18.66
C VAL A 639 17.34 20.11 19.91
N SER A 640 16.67 20.60 20.97
CA SER A 640 17.34 20.99 22.22
C SER A 640 17.97 19.81 22.96
N GLU A 641 17.38 18.62 22.92
CA GLU A 641 18.01 17.41 23.49
C GLU A 641 19.18 16.93 22.63
N LEU A 642 19.07 16.97 21.30
CA LEU A 642 20.16 16.59 20.38
C LEU A 642 21.36 17.54 20.51
N GLU A 643 21.15 18.86 20.61
CA GLU A 643 22.21 19.83 20.90
C GLU A 643 22.93 19.50 22.21
N VAL A 644 22.20 19.11 23.26
CA VAL A 644 22.77 18.74 24.58
C VAL A 644 23.51 17.39 24.58
N ILE A 645 23.24 16.52 23.62
CA ILE A 645 23.91 15.22 23.47
C ILE A 645 25.17 15.31 22.58
N LEU A 646 25.20 16.24 21.61
CA LEU A 646 26.17 16.25 20.50
C LEU A 646 27.15 17.44 20.50
N LEU A 647 26.97 18.48 21.33
CA LEU A 647 27.74 19.74 21.32
C LEU A 647 28.39 20.10 22.68
#